data_AF-A0AAJ2TF99-F1
#
_entry.id   AF-A0AAJ2TF99-F1
#
_cell.length_a   1.000
_cell.length_b   1.000
_cell.length_c   1.000
_cell.angle_alpha   90.00
_cell.angle_beta   90.00
_cell.angle_gamma   90.00
#
_symmetry.space_group_name_H-M   'P 1'
#
loop_
_entity.id
_entity.type
_entity.pdbx_description
1 polymer ?
#
loop_
_entity_poly.entity_id
_entity_poly.type
_entity_poly.pdbx_seq_one_letter_code
_entity_poly.pdbx_strand_id
1 'polypeptide(L)'
;MESNKRIPKFKSIQVKLLIIPLICVLAGVVMIGGISSYLTRNSLFAEMERNGFTSSQRFVDRIEDNTEAVRTMNEMLENQIRSVGNVIIGNRGAINDAYLSQLATQTGIDHIYWYNPSGEIINAANGEYLGWKAEPGDPIHNYMISGAPELMEDIRKNTDSEKSFKYGYLKSNTGEFVQVGVSATRVLELTGKFGYQALIDELASDDSIVFASFIDKNLIAVADSDSNDIGKSYQDDEAIKKVAIDGERNASEYFYEDENVNVYDIVYPVVVNGELQGALNIGYSMKGVQATITKNILLIALAGLIIFMVLAMILYKIANSITKPILNVNRMIKEMRKGHLGMRLNIDSQDEIGEMAAVMDEFADDLQHVVIGTMKQISAGDVSANIDITDEQDEINPALKQTIETIRNLIQESTGLSQAAVAGELQKRGNAEAFEGGFRSIVEGVNATFDAVVGPLQITAEYLDKIGQGEIPEKITTTYAGEYDNLKQSINACIEGLGALKEGNRVLDLMSRNDLSEKIEQQYQGIYGQIGAEINSVHSQLLGIVDIANHIEVGDLSDLEDLKAIGKRSEKDDLVPSLIGMMENIRTLVEETQMMAQTAVAGDLSFRGDPDKFAGEYAKVIAGFNQTLEALIRPINEASETLKELAEGNLNTIMIGDYQGDHAIIKKDMNQTIANLKRYVGEITSMLEEISQGNLDQEITSSYTGDFRAIKAALNGISSSLSSTMAEIDVAAVQVEMGARQISDGGQALAQGTTEQASSIQELTASIEEVADETKQNALRANDANELAVRVRKNAEVGNSQMTKMIIAMGDIDESSKSISKIIKVIDDIAFQTNILALNAAVEAARAGQHGKGFAVVAEEVRTLAARSAEAAKETTGLIGGSIEKVGVGTKIADETAESLKEILNEIEKVTSLVGNIARASNDQASEIAQITQGIEQVSQVVQTNSATVEESAAASEELSGQAEMLKQMVGVFKLQQ
;
A
#
# COMPACT_ATOMS: atom_id res chain seq x y z
N MET A 1 -18.62 7.56 58.78
CA MET A 1 -18.19 8.75 58.00
C MET A 1 -16.75 8.50 57.61
N GLU A 2 -16.49 7.98 56.40
CA GLU A 2 -15.13 7.61 55.98
C GLU A 2 -14.76 8.23 54.63
N SER A 3 -13.47 8.58 54.53
CA SER A 3 -12.87 9.43 53.50
C SER A 3 -12.90 8.76 52.11
N ASN A 4 -13.89 9.12 51.28
CA ASN A 4 -13.92 8.79 49.86
C ASN A 4 -12.92 9.63 49.04
N LYS A 5 -11.63 9.51 49.39
CA LYS A 5 -10.52 10.15 48.66
C LYS A 5 -10.35 9.46 47.31
N ARG A 6 -11.08 9.96 46.30
CA ARG A 6 -10.78 9.63 44.89
C ARG A 6 -9.32 9.97 44.60
N ILE A 7 -8.50 8.94 44.41
CA ILE A 7 -7.12 9.09 43.95
C ILE A 7 -7.19 9.82 42.59
N PRO A 8 -6.51 10.98 42.42
CA PRO A 8 -6.56 11.71 41.15
C PRO A 8 -5.99 10.83 40.03
N LYS A 9 -6.63 10.83 38.85
CA LYS A 9 -6.35 9.86 37.76
C LYS A 9 -4.86 9.67 37.45
N PHE A 10 -4.07 10.75 37.48
CA PHE A 10 -2.61 10.74 37.28
C PHE A 10 -1.79 9.93 38.29
N LYS A 11 -2.36 9.53 39.44
CA LYS A 11 -1.72 8.65 40.42
C LYS A 11 -2.11 7.17 40.27
N SER A 12 -2.97 6.82 39.31
CA SER A 12 -3.28 5.42 38.99
C SER A 12 -2.05 4.69 38.43
N ILE A 13 -1.88 3.42 38.82
CA ILE A 13 -0.82 2.53 38.30
C ILE A 13 -0.90 2.43 36.77
N GLN A 14 -2.11 2.32 36.22
CA GLN A 14 -2.34 2.30 34.76
C GLN A 14 -1.82 3.56 34.06
N VAL A 15 -1.97 4.74 34.66
CA VAL A 15 -1.53 6.01 34.05
C VAL A 15 0.00 6.11 34.06
N LYS A 16 0.65 5.66 35.14
CA LYS A 16 2.12 5.64 35.21
C LYS A 16 2.76 4.67 34.23
N LEU A 17 2.19 3.47 34.07
CA LEU A 17 2.70 2.44 33.15
C LEU A 17 2.43 2.75 31.67
N LEU A 18 1.37 3.50 31.37
CA LEU A 18 0.93 3.72 29.97
C LEU A 18 1.28 5.12 29.44
N ILE A 19 0.99 6.19 30.19
CA ILE A 19 1.11 7.57 29.65
C ILE A 19 2.56 8.07 29.66
N ILE A 20 3.35 7.77 30.70
CA ILE A 20 4.71 8.30 30.82
C ILE A 20 5.63 7.80 29.69
N PRO A 21 5.68 6.49 29.35
CA PRO A 21 6.53 6.02 28.25
C PRO A 21 6.08 6.53 26.87
N LEU A 22 4.76 6.63 26.63
CA LEU A 22 4.23 7.15 25.37
C LEU A 22 4.59 8.63 25.13
N ILE A 23 4.64 9.45 26.19
CA ILE A 23 5.12 10.84 26.09
C ILE A 23 6.60 10.89 25.72
N CYS A 24 7.45 10.03 26.30
CA CYS A 24 8.87 9.96 25.97
C CYS A 24 9.11 9.55 24.50
N VAL A 25 8.36 8.57 24.00
CA VAL A 25 8.44 8.14 22.59
C VAL A 25 7.98 9.25 21.65
N LEU A 26 6.88 9.94 21.97
CA LEU A 26 6.38 11.07 21.18
C LEU A 26 7.41 12.20 21.09
N ALA A 27 8.07 12.55 22.20
CA ALA A 27 9.13 13.55 22.22
C ALA A 27 10.35 13.14 21.37
N GLY A 28 10.73 11.86 21.39
CA GLY A 28 11.80 11.30 20.55
C GLY A 28 11.48 11.37 19.06
N VAL A 29 10.27 10.99 18.65
CA VAL A 29 9.80 11.08 17.26
C VAL A 29 9.83 12.52 16.75
N VAL A 30 9.34 13.49 17.54
CA VAL A 30 9.37 14.92 17.17
C VAL A 30 10.81 15.43 17.01
N MET A 31 11.72 15.03 17.89
CA MET A 31 13.14 15.42 17.82
C MET A 31 13.82 14.86 16.56
N ILE A 32 13.62 13.57 16.27
CA ILE A 32 14.17 12.91 15.07
C ILE A 32 13.60 13.51 13.79
N GLY A 33 12.28 13.77 13.74
CA GLY A 33 11.63 14.42 12.61
C GLY A 33 12.17 15.83 12.33
N GLY A 34 12.38 16.62 13.39
CA GLY A 34 12.99 17.95 13.28
C GLY A 34 14.41 17.90 12.72
N ILE A 35 15.27 17.01 13.24
CA ILE A 35 16.66 16.86 12.78
C ILE A 35 16.72 16.35 11.33
N SER A 36 15.91 15.34 10.98
CA SER A 36 15.86 14.80 9.62
C SER A 36 15.36 15.84 8.61
N SER A 37 14.31 16.60 8.95
CA SER A 37 13.80 17.68 8.10
C SER A 37 14.82 18.81 7.90
N TYR A 38 15.60 19.15 8.94
CA TYR A 38 16.67 20.14 8.86
C TYR A 38 17.80 19.67 7.93
N LEU A 39 18.29 18.43 8.10
CA LEU A 39 19.33 17.86 7.25
C LEU A 39 18.89 17.76 5.78
N THR A 40 17.65 17.32 5.53
CA THR A 40 17.07 17.20 4.18
C THR A 40 16.96 18.57 3.48
N ARG A 41 16.56 19.62 4.22
CA ARG A 41 16.49 20.98 3.67
C ARG A 41 17.88 21.47 3.27
N ASN A 42 18.86 21.32 4.15
CA ASN A 42 20.23 21.79 3.89
C ASN A 42 20.90 21.03 2.73
N SER A 43 20.65 19.72 2.56
CA SER A 43 21.21 18.97 1.42
C SER A 43 20.60 19.41 0.09
N LEU A 44 19.28 19.61 0.05
CA LEU A 44 18.58 20.05 -1.17
C LEU A 44 18.98 21.47 -1.57
N PHE A 45 19.22 22.39 -0.62
CA PHE A 45 19.76 23.71 -0.94
C PHE A 45 21.18 23.67 -1.50
N ALA A 46 22.09 22.90 -0.89
CA ALA A 46 23.46 22.77 -1.41
C ALA A 46 23.48 22.15 -2.83
N GLU A 47 22.51 21.29 -3.15
CA GLU A 47 22.33 20.73 -4.49
C GLU A 47 21.75 21.75 -5.47
N MET A 48 20.72 22.52 -5.08
CA MET A 48 20.16 23.60 -5.89
C MET A 48 21.18 24.71 -6.17
N GLU A 49 21.96 25.14 -5.18
CA GLU A 49 23.04 26.12 -5.34
C GLU A 49 24.06 25.66 -6.39
N ARG A 50 24.55 24.43 -6.26
CA ARG A 50 25.53 23.84 -7.18
C ARG A 50 24.99 23.69 -8.60
N ASN A 51 23.77 23.20 -8.74
CA ASN A 51 23.13 22.99 -10.04
C ASN A 51 22.76 24.33 -10.70
N GLY A 52 22.31 25.30 -9.92
CA GLY A 52 22.02 26.67 -10.34
C GLY A 52 23.26 27.37 -10.90
N PHE A 53 24.37 27.39 -10.16
CA PHE A 53 25.63 27.96 -10.64
C PHE A 53 26.18 27.25 -11.89
N THR A 54 26.03 25.92 -11.98
CA THR A 54 26.48 25.14 -13.15
C THR A 54 25.62 25.43 -14.39
N SER A 55 24.34 25.76 -14.21
CA SER A 55 23.42 26.12 -15.30
C SER A 55 23.60 27.57 -15.72
N SER A 56 23.80 28.46 -14.74
CA SER A 56 24.14 29.87 -14.97
C SER A 56 25.46 30.02 -15.74
N GLN A 57 26.51 29.26 -15.40
CA GLN A 57 27.77 29.28 -16.16
C GLN A 57 27.52 28.89 -17.62
N ARG A 58 26.86 27.75 -17.89
CA ARG A 58 26.55 27.30 -19.26
C ARG A 58 25.72 28.30 -20.07
N PHE A 59 24.91 29.10 -19.39
CA PHE A 59 24.15 30.18 -20.02
C PHE A 59 25.03 31.40 -20.34
N VAL A 60 25.95 31.76 -19.44
CA VAL A 60 26.96 32.81 -19.69
C VAL A 60 27.92 32.41 -20.81
N ASP A 61 28.34 31.14 -20.86
CA ASP A 61 29.15 30.60 -21.96
C ASP A 61 28.41 30.76 -23.30
N ARG A 62 27.10 30.44 -23.35
CA ARG A 62 26.25 30.69 -24.53
C ARG A 62 26.08 32.17 -24.88
N ILE A 63 26.07 33.07 -23.90
CA ILE A 63 26.06 34.53 -24.15
C ILE A 63 27.37 34.96 -24.83
N GLU A 64 28.51 34.45 -24.34
CA GLU A 64 29.83 34.76 -24.89
C GLU A 64 29.96 34.21 -26.32
N ASP A 65 29.63 32.93 -26.54
CA ASP A 65 29.59 32.28 -27.86
C ASP A 65 28.69 33.04 -28.86
N ASN A 66 27.48 33.42 -28.44
CA ASN A 66 26.54 34.16 -29.29
C ASN A 66 27.05 35.56 -29.65
N THR A 67 27.64 36.27 -28.68
CA THR A 67 28.20 37.61 -28.89
C THR A 67 29.37 37.55 -29.88
N GLU A 68 30.24 36.54 -29.72
CA GLU A 68 31.39 36.30 -30.60
C GLU A 68 30.97 35.84 -32.00
N ALA A 69 29.92 35.02 -32.11
CA ALA A 69 29.34 34.63 -33.40
C ALA A 69 28.76 35.84 -34.16
N VAL A 70 28.06 36.75 -33.46
CA VAL A 70 27.55 37.99 -34.06
C VAL A 70 28.69 38.91 -34.49
N ARG A 71 29.75 39.07 -33.66
CA ARG A 71 30.95 39.83 -34.03
C ARG A 71 31.60 39.26 -35.29
N THR A 72 31.82 37.95 -35.33
CA THR A 72 32.41 37.23 -36.46
C THR A 72 31.59 37.40 -37.74
N MET A 73 30.26 37.29 -37.66
CA MET A 73 29.38 37.54 -38.82
C MET A 73 29.49 38.98 -39.35
N ASN A 74 29.60 39.97 -38.46
CA ASN A 74 29.75 41.37 -38.85
C ASN A 74 31.13 41.62 -39.52
N GLU A 75 32.20 41.04 -38.99
CA GLU A 75 33.55 41.09 -39.57
C GLU A 75 33.64 40.36 -40.93
N MET A 76 32.90 39.26 -41.11
CA MET A 76 32.78 38.59 -42.42
C MET A 76 32.16 39.51 -43.47
N LEU A 77 31.10 40.27 -43.13
CA LEU A 77 30.51 41.26 -44.04
C LEU A 77 31.51 42.36 -44.41
N GLU A 78 32.26 42.90 -43.43
CA GLU A 78 33.29 43.91 -43.71
C GLU A 78 34.40 43.39 -44.62
N ASN A 79 34.85 42.16 -44.39
CA ASN A 79 35.87 41.53 -45.22
C ASN A 79 35.36 41.23 -46.64
N GLN A 80 34.08 40.87 -46.81
CA GLN A 80 33.46 40.71 -48.12
C GLN A 80 33.38 42.06 -48.87
N ILE A 81 32.92 43.11 -48.19
CA ILE A 81 32.88 44.49 -48.70
C ILE A 81 34.29 44.97 -49.12
N ARG A 82 35.28 44.81 -48.23
CA ARG A 82 36.68 45.21 -48.44
C ARG A 82 37.32 44.44 -49.61
N SER A 83 37.06 43.13 -49.71
CA SER A 83 37.55 42.30 -50.80
C SER A 83 37.02 42.76 -52.16
N VAL A 84 35.71 42.94 -52.29
CA VAL A 84 35.09 43.38 -53.56
C VAL A 84 35.48 44.81 -53.92
N GLY A 85 35.53 45.71 -52.94
CA GLY A 85 35.99 47.09 -53.15
C GLY A 85 37.42 47.16 -53.69
N ASN A 86 38.33 46.34 -53.13
CA ASN A 86 39.71 46.25 -53.61
C ASN A 86 39.81 45.64 -55.03
N VAL A 87 38.99 44.64 -55.36
CA VAL A 87 38.92 44.10 -56.73
C VAL A 87 38.47 45.16 -57.73
N ILE A 88 37.51 46.02 -57.37
CA ILE A 88 37.03 47.10 -58.23
C ILE A 88 38.12 48.17 -58.42
N ILE A 89 38.72 48.65 -57.33
CA ILE A 89 39.80 49.66 -57.37
C ILE A 89 41.00 49.16 -58.18
N GLY A 90 41.36 47.87 -58.04
CA GLY A 90 42.46 47.25 -58.78
C GLY A 90 42.22 47.13 -60.29
N ASN A 91 40.97 46.92 -60.72
CA ASN A 91 40.58 46.73 -62.12
C ASN A 91 39.96 47.98 -62.79
N ARG A 92 40.32 49.18 -62.31
CA ARG A 92 39.72 50.46 -62.74
C ARG A 92 39.59 50.66 -64.26
N GLY A 93 40.54 50.17 -65.06
CA GLY A 93 40.51 50.28 -66.52
C GLY A 93 39.41 49.46 -67.22
N ALA A 94 38.73 48.56 -66.50
CA ALA A 94 37.64 47.72 -67.00
C ALA A 94 36.27 48.06 -66.40
N ILE A 95 36.18 49.04 -65.48
CA ILE A 95 34.91 49.40 -64.83
C ILE A 95 33.91 49.92 -65.87
N ASN A 96 32.75 49.27 -65.89
CA ASN A 96 31.54 49.67 -66.58
C ASN A 96 30.37 48.93 -65.92
N ASP A 97 29.13 49.32 -66.21
CA ASP A 97 27.95 48.75 -65.54
C ASP A 97 27.88 47.22 -65.67
N ALA A 98 28.15 46.66 -66.85
CA ALA A 98 28.13 45.21 -67.07
C ALA A 98 29.20 44.46 -66.26
N TYR A 99 30.40 45.04 -66.10
CA TYR A 99 31.43 44.49 -65.22
C TYR A 99 30.99 44.50 -63.75
N LEU A 100 30.37 45.60 -63.29
CA LEU A 100 29.87 45.70 -61.92
C LEU A 100 28.67 44.75 -61.68
N SER A 101 27.74 44.61 -62.63
CA SER A 101 26.63 43.64 -62.57
C SER A 101 27.16 42.20 -62.47
N GLN A 102 28.15 41.85 -63.30
CA GLN A 102 28.76 40.53 -63.29
C GLN A 102 29.47 40.26 -61.96
N LEU A 103 30.25 41.22 -61.47
CA LEU A 103 30.97 41.10 -60.21
C LEU A 103 30.01 40.95 -59.02
N ALA A 104 28.96 41.78 -58.96
CA ALA A 104 27.91 41.68 -57.94
C ALA A 104 27.29 40.28 -57.92
N THR A 105 26.89 39.78 -59.09
CA THR A 105 26.30 38.44 -59.26
C THR A 105 27.26 37.32 -58.83
N GLN A 106 28.56 37.43 -59.15
CA GLN A 106 29.56 36.42 -58.81
C GLN A 106 29.97 36.43 -57.33
N THR A 107 29.88 37.58 -56.65
CA THR A 107 30.36 37.77 -55.27
C THR A 107 29.24 37.85 -54.24
N GLY A 108 27.97 37.73 -54.67
CA GLY A 108 26.80 37.76 -53.78
C GLY A 108 26.57 39.13 -53.13
N ILE A 109 26.98 40.20 -53.81
CA ILE A 109 26.85 41.59 -53.35
C ILE A 109 25.59 42.18 -53.95
N ASP A 110 24.76 42.84 -53.14
CA ASP A 110 23.52 43.46 -53.60
C ASP A 110 23.75 44.81 -54.30
N HIS A 111 24.61 45.67 -53.75
CA HIS A 111 24.83 47.03 -54.22
C HIS A 111 26.31 47.31 -54.53
N ILE A 112 26.59 47.83 -55.73
CA ILE A 112 27.92 48.34 -56.11
C ILE A 112 27.74 49.62 -56.91
N TYR A 113 28.28 50.72 -56.39
CA TYR A 113 28.25 52.05 -57.02
C TYR A 113 29.66 52.63 -57.13
N TRP A 114 30.04 53.08 -58.33
CA TRP A 114 31.31 53.74 -58.60
C TRP A 114 31.09 55.24 -58.74
N TYR A 115 31.77 56.02 -57.90
CA TYR A 115 31.60 57.47 -57.78
C TYR A 115 32.79 58.23 -58.36
N ASN A 116 32.50 59.32 -59.06
CA ASN A 116 33.51 60.30 -59.45
C ASN A 116 33.97 61.15 -58.23
N PRO A 117 35.09 61.89 -58.31
CA PRO A 117 35.61 62.69 -57.19
C PRO A 117 34.70 63.84 -56.71
N SER A 118 33.58 64.09 -57.39
CA SER A 118 32.56 65.05 -56.98
C SER A 118 31.35 64.41 -56.26
N GLY A 119 31.37 63.10 -56.04
CA GLY A 119 30.32 62.36 -55.33
C GLY A 119 29.12 61.97 -56.21
N GLU A 120 29.32 61.89 -57.53
CA GLU A 120 28.29 61.48 -58.50
C GLU A 120 28.53 60.04 -59.00
N ILE A 121 27.48 59.21 -59.04
CA ILE A 121 27.54 57.82 -59.51
C ILE A 121 27.72 57.80 -61.02
N ILE A 122 28.85 57.25 -61.47
CA ILE A 122 29.22 57.14 -62.89
C ILE A 122 29.07 55.71 -63.43
N ASN A 123 29.09 54.68 -62.57
CA ASN A 123 28.72 53.30 -62.94
C ASN A 123 28.03 52.59 -61.77
N ALA A 124 27.12 51.66 -62.07
CA ALA A 124 26.34 50.93 -61.07
C ALA A 124 26.03 49.49 -61.49
N ALA A 125 26.05 48.53 -60.55
CA ALA A 125 25.79 47.11 -60.84
C ALA A 125 24.32 46.78 -61.22
N ASN A 126 23.37 47.60 -60.79
CA ASN A 126 21.94 47.50 -61.11
C ASN A 126 21.47 48.57 -62.13
N GLY A 127 22.34 49.52 -62.51
CA GLY A 127 21.97 50.68 -63.33
C GLY A 127 21.08 51.72 -62.64
N GLU A 128 20.73 51.51 -61.37
CA GLU A 128 19.95 52.46 -60.57
C GLU A 128 20.86 53.61 -60.09
N TYR A 129 20.26 54.78 -59.88
CA TYR A 129 20.92 55.99 -59.37
C TYR A 129 22.13 56.51 -60.22
N LEU A 130 22.32 56.06 -61.46
CA LEU A 130 23.30 56.67 -62.39
C LEU A 130 23.08 58.18 -62.54
N GLY A 131 24.13 58.98 -62.33
CA GLY A 131 24.07 60.44 -62.30
C GLY A 131 23.51 61.06 -61.01
N TRP A 132 23.12 60.25 -60.01
CA TRP A 132 22.80 60.75 -58.67
C TRP A 132 24.06 61.26 -57.97
N LYS A 133 23.91 62.29 -57.13
CA LYS A 133 25.02 63.00 -56.48
C LYS A 133 24.78 63.18 -54.98
N ALA A 134 25.79 62.89 -54.17
CA ALA A 134 25.70 62.92 -52.71
C ALA A 134 25.66 64.36 -52.15
N GLU A 135 24.54 64.70 -51.52
CA GLU A 135 24.29 66.00 -50.88
C GLU A 135 24.86 66.07 -49.44
N PRO A 136 25.15 67.27 -48.90
CA PRO A 136 25.67 67.44 -47.54
C PRO A 136 24.75 66.82 -46.48
N GLY A 137 25.31 65.94 -45.66
CA GLY A 137 24.60 65.19 -44.61
C GLY A 137 24.43 63.70 -44.92
N ASP A 138 24.54 63.31 -46.20
CA ASP A 138 24.55 61.90 -46.60
C ASP A 138 25.87 61.20 -46.14
N PRO A 139 25.83 59.95 -45.63
CA PRO A 139 27.04 59.17 -45.31
C PRO A 139 28.08 59.14 -46.44
N ILE A 140 27.64 59.08 -47.70
CA ILE A 140 28.49 59.10 -48.91
C ILE A 140 29.24 60.45 -49.00
N HIS A 141 28.55 61.56 -48.76
CA HIS A 141 29.14 62.90 -48.76
C HIS A 141 30.14 63.05 -47.61
N ASN A 142 29.80 62.54 -46.42
CA ASN A 142 30.67 62.56 -45.24
C ASN A 142 31.96 61.76 -45.50
N TYR A 143 31.87 60.59 -46.14
CA TYR A 143 33.04 59.79 -46.53
C TYR A 143 33.89 60.45 -47.63
N MET A 144 33.26 61.12 -48.59
CA MET A 144 33.97 61.87 -49.63
C MET A 144 34.92 62.90 -49.01
N ILE A 145 34.43 63.69 -48.04
CA ILE A 145 35.18 64.78 -47.39
C ILE A 145 36.06 64.36 -46.21
N SER A 146 35.86 63.16 -45.62
CA SER A 146 36.62 62.73 -44.43
C SER A 146 38.11 62.47 -44.67
N GLY A 147 38.52 62.31 -45.94
CA GLY A 147 39.88 61.94 -46.31
C GLY A 147 40.25 60.47 -46.02
N ALA A 148 39.36 59.68 -45.41
CA ALA A 148 39.62 58.27 -45.09
C ALA A 148 39.80 57.41 -46.37
N PRO A 149 40.73 56.43 -46.36
CA PRO A 149 40.96 55.52 -47.48
C PRO A 149 39.88 54.42 -47.57
N GLU A 150 39.36 53.97 -46.43
CA GLU A 150 38.16 53.13 -46.34
C GLU A 150 37.25 53.60 -45.18
N LEU A 151 35.99 53.19 -45.20
CA LEU A 151 35.02 53.36 -44.12
C LEU A 151 34.00 52.23 -44.20
N MET A 152 33.72 51.56 -43.09
CA MET A 152 32.58 50.63 -42.95
C MET A 152 31.48 51.32 -42.14
N GLU A 153 30.23 51.21 -42.59
CA GLU A 153 29.06 51.66 -41.83
C GLU A 153 28.59 50.57 -40.87
N ASP A 154 27.82 50.99 -39.87
CA ASP A 154 26.94 50.09 -39.12
C ASP A 154 25.82 49.52 -40.02
N ILE A 155 25.26 48.39 -39.62
CA ILE A 155 24.11 47.80 -40.31
C ILE A 155 22.91 48.74 -40.18
N ARG A 156 22.35 49.19 -41.30
CA ARG A 156 21.16 50.05 -41.33
C ARG A 156 20.15 49.58 -42.37
N LYS A 157 18.87 49.95 -42.18
CA LYS A 157 17.86 49.80 -43.23
C LYS A 157 18.21 50.67 -44.44
N ASN A 158 17.93 50.17 -45.64
CA ASN A 158 18.03 50.96 -46.85
C ASN A 158 16.94 52.05 -46.86
N THR A 159 17.22 53.19 -47.48
CA THR A 159 16.27 54.32 -47.58
C THR A 159 14.99 53.92 -48.33
N ASP A 160 15.13 53.05 -49.33
CA ASP A 160 14.05 52.67 -50.26
C ASP A 160 13.55 51.22 -50.06
N SER A 161 13.98 50.50 -49.00
CA SER A 161 13.50 49.13 -48.74
C SER A 161 13.58 48.71 -47.27
N GLU A 162 12.67 47.83 -46.83
CA GLU A 162 12.70 47.16 -45.52
C GLU A 162 13.96 46.31 -45.24
N LYS A 163 14.77 45.98 -46.27
CA LYS A 163 16.01 45.22 -46.12
C LYS A 163 17.10 46.06 -45.44
N SER A 164 17.87 45.40 -44.57
CA SER A 164 19.04 45.99 -43.92
C SER A 164 20.32 45.61 -44.67
N PHE A 165 21.22 46.57 -44.80
CA PHE A 165 22.51 46.43 -45.46
C PHE A 165 23.62 46.95 -44.56
N LYS A 166 24.81 46.38 -44.74
CA LYS A 166 26.05 46.99 -44.31
C LYS A 166 26.72 47.57 -45.56
N TYR A 167 27.02 48.86 -45.53
CA TYR A 167 27.75 49.52 -46.61
C TYR A 167 29.19 49.76 -46.20
N GLY A 168 30.10 49.72 -47.16
CA GLY A 168 31.43 50.25 -46.97
C GLY A 168 31.97 50.90 -48.23
N TYR A 169 32.94 51.78 -48.01
CA TYR A 169 33.49 52.66 -49.01
C TYR A 169 34.99 52.48 -49.09
N LEU A 170 35.54 52.45 -50.31
CA LEU A 170 36.98 52.39 -50.54
C LEU A 170 37.39 53.40 -51.62
N LYS A 171 38.47 54.15 -51.37
CA LYS A 171 38.91 55.29 -52.20
C LYS A 171 40.10 54.92 -53.08
N SER A 172 40.04 55.32 -54.35
CA SER A 172 41.13 55.26 -55.31
C SER A 172 42.15 56.38 -55.06
N ASN A 173 43.42 56.13 -55.41
CA ASN A 173 44.53 57.08 -55.40
C ASN A 173 44.31 58.36 -56.24
N THR A 174 43.18 58.48 -56.93
CA THR A 174 42.79 59.64 -57.76
C THR A 174 41.50 60.33 -57.32
N GLY A 175 40.92 59.95 -56.18
CA GLY A 175 39.73 60.59 -55.59
C GLY A 175 38.38 59.97 -55.99
N GLU A 176 38.33 59.10 -57.00
CA GLU A 176 37.19 58.20 -57.24
C GLU A 176 37.05 57.21 -56.08
N PHE A 177 35.84 56.70 -55.83
CA PHE A 177 35.61 55.71 -54.79
C PHE A 177 34.48 54.74 -55.15
N VAL A 178 34.52 53.56 -54.55
CA VAL A 178 33.44 52.56 -54.63
C VAL A 178 32.65 52.56 -53.33
N GLN A 179 31.34 52.40 -53.42
CA GLN A 179 30.48 51.93 -52.35
C GLN A 179 30.06 50.50 -52.66
N VAL A 180 30.21 49.61 -51.69
CA VAL A 180 29.78 48.21 -51.75
C VAL A 180 28.79 47.99 -50.61
N GLY A 181 27.62 47.44 -50.91
CA GLY A 181 26.56 47.17 -49.94
C GLY A 181 26.15 45.69 -49.97
N VAL A 182 26.16 45.05 -48.81
CA VAL A 182 25.80 43.63 -48.64
C VAL A 182 24.59 43.52 -47.73
N SER A 183 23.61 42.69 -48.12
CA SER A 183 22.42 42.42 -47.33
C SER A 183 22.81 41.81 -45.98
N ALA A 184 22.65 42.63 -44.94
CA ALA A 184 22.88 42.28 -43.55
C ALA A 184 21.57 41.90 -42.82
N THR A 185 20.44 41.85 -43.54
CA THR A 185 19.12 41.48 -42.99
C THR A 185 19.17 40.20 -42.15
N ARG A 186 19.85 39.15 -42.65
CA ARG A 186 19.99 37.88 -41.92
C ARG A 186 20.91 37.98 -40.70
N VAL A 187 21.96 38.79 -40.76
CA VAL A 187 22.83 39.04 -39.60
C VAL A 187 22.02 39.79 -38.52
N LEU A 188 21.24 40.81 -38.90
CA LEU A 188 20.39 41.56 -37.97
C LEU A 188 19.29 40.69 -37.33
N GLU A 189 18.65 39.80 -38.10
CA GLU A 189 17.72 38.79 -37.57
C GLU A 189 18.41 37.86 -36.55
N LEU A 190 19.63 37.41 -36.85
CA LEU A 190 20.40 36.54 -35.98
C LEU A 190 20.86 37.28 -34.72
N THR A 191 21.33 38.53 -34.82
CA THR A 191 21.61 39.40 -33.67
C THR A 191 20.37 39.57 -32.78
N GLY A 192 19.18 39.71 -33.37
CA GLY A 192 17.92 39.71 -32.61
C GLY A 192 17.64 38.37 -31.89
N LYS A 193 17.87 37.23 -32.56
CA LYS A 193 17.75 35.88 -31.96
C LYS A 193 18.81 35.55 -30.92
N PHE A 194 19.96 36.20 -30.96
CA PHE A 194 21.11 35.95 -30.09
C PHE A 194 21.24 37.01 -28.97
N GLY A 195 20.37 38.01 -28.94
CA GLY A 195 20.31 39.02 -27.89
C GLY A 195 19.83 38.45 -26.56
N TYR A 196 20.14 39.16 -25.47
CA TYR A 196 19.88 38.72 -24.09
C TYR A 196 18.41 38.30 -23.86
N GLN A 197 17.43 39.03 -24.41
CA GLN A 197 16.01 38.69 -24.25
C GLN A 197 15.67 37.30 -24.79
N ALA A 198 16.08 36.97 -26.01
CA ALA A 198 15.77 35.68 -26.62
C ALA A 198 16.41 34.50 -25.85
N LEU A 199 17.56 34.73 -25.21
CA LEU A 199 18.19 33.74 -24.34
C LEU A 199 17.46 33.63 -22.99
N ILE A 200 17.05 34.75 -22.39
CA ILE A 200 16.28 34.77 -21.15
C ILE A 200 14.91 34.09 -21.32
N ASP A 201 14.22 34.35 -22.44
CA ASP A 201 12.97 33.67 -22.82
C ASP A 201 13.15 32.15 -22.93
N GLU A 202 14.29 31.69 -23.47
CA GLU A 202 14.61 30.26 -23.56
C GLU A 202 14.92 29.66 -22.18
N LEU A 203 15.67 30.37 -21.34
CA LEU A 203 16.01 29.93 -19.98
C LEU A 203 14.78 29.82 -19.08
N ALA A 204 13.87 30.80 -19.15
CA ALA A 204 12.61 30.79 -18.43
C ALA A 204 11.55 29.84 -19.03
N SER A 205 11.86 29.10 -20.10
CA SER A 205 10.99 28.04 -20.62
C SER A 205 11.13 26.70 -19.88
N ASP A 206 12.09 26.58 -18.95
CA ASP A 206 12.21 25.44 -18.04
C ASP A 206 11.21 25.57 -16.89
N ASP A 207 10.30 24.59 -16.73
CA ASP A 207 9.28 24.53 -15.66
C ASP A 207 9.85 24.65 -14.22
N SER A 208 11.16 24.47 -14.03
CA SER A 208 11.85 24.64 -12.74
C SER A 208 12.30 26.08 -12.46
N ILE A 209 12.23 26.98 -13.44
CA ILE A 209 12.60 28.40 -13.35
C ILE A 209 11.31 29.24 -13.34
N VAL A 210 11.16 30.09 -12.33
CA VAL A 210 10.01 30.99 -12.15
C VAL A 210 10.22 32.31 -12.88
N PHE A 211 11.45 32.83 -12.82
CA PHE A 211 11.88 33.99 -13.59
C PHE A 211 13.37 33.90 -13.90
N ALA A 212 13.80 34.59 -14.94
CA ALA A 212 15.19 34.85 -15.24
C ALA A 212 15.37 36.28 -15.76
N SER A 213 16.47 36.92 -15.36
CA SER A 213 16.74 38.33 -15.68
C SER A 213 18.22 38.50 -16.01
N PHE A 214 18.55 39.25 -17.06
CA PHE A 214 19.90 39.79 -17.25
C PHE A 214 19.92 41.28 -16.90
N ILE A 215 20.77 41.61 -15.93
CA ILE A 215 20.84 42.91 -15.26
C ILE A 215 22.22 43.49 -15.50
N ASP A 216 22.30 44.70 -16.03
CA ASP A 216 23.56 45.33 -16.40
C ASP A 216 24.32 45.91 -15.19
N LYS A 217 25.54 46.43 -15.43
CA LYS A 217 26.34 47.17 -14.42
C LYS A 217 25.66 48.43 -13.85
N ASN A 218 24.63 48.97 -14.50
CA ASN A 218 23.85 50.10 -13.97
C ASN A 218 22.73 49.64 -13.03
N LEU A 219 22.63 48.32 -12.79
CA LEU A 219 21.59 47.65 -12.02
C LEU A 219 20.20 47.82 -12.67
N ILE A 220 20.15 47.75 -14.01
CA ILE A 220 18.91 47.78 -14.78
C ILE A 220 18.73 46.44 -15.49
N ALA A 221 17.54 45.83 -15.37
CA ALA A 221 17.19 44.66 -16.18
C ALA A 221 17.14 45.06 -17.66
N VAL A 222 18.07 44.52 -18.45
CA VAL A 222 18.16 44.75 -19.91
C VAL A 222 17.50 43.61 -20.70
N ALA A 223 17.21 42.49 -20.04
CA ALA A 223 16.33 41.44 -20.50
C ALA A 223 15.68 40.76 -19.28
N ASP A 224 14.40 40.39 -19.38
CA ASP A 224 13.67 39.73 -18.30
C ASP A 224 12.57 38.83 -18.85
N SER A 225 12.37 37.67 -18.22
CA SER A 225 11.27 36.74 -18.48
C SER A 225 9.88 37.37 -18.37
N ASP A 226 9.67 38.37 -17.50
CA ASP A 226 8.52 39.27 -17.61
C ASP A 226 8.93 40.55 -18.36
N SER A 227 8.37 40.72 -19.56
CA SER A 227 8.48 41.93 -20.37
C SER A 227 8.15 43.25 -19.64
N ASN A 228 7.38 43.22 -18.54
CA ASN A 228 7.09 44.40 -17.72
C ASN A 228 8.28 44.83 -16.83
N ASP A 229 9.18 43.91 -16.50
CA ASP A 229 10.35 44.14 -15.66
C ASP A 229 11.59 44.60 -16.47
N ILE A 230 11.53 44.57 -17.80
CA ILE A 230 12.57 45.17 -18.65
C ILE A 230 12.66 46.68 -18.39
N GLY A 231 13.82 47.14 -17.94
CA GLY A 231 14.06 48.52 -17.50
C GLY A 231 13.88 48.75 -15.99
N LYS A 232 13.49 47.73 -15.22
CA LYS A 232 13.40 47.78 -13.75
C LYS A 232 14.78 47.97 -13.13
N SER A 233 14.83 48.75 -12.04
CA SER A 233 16.06 49.10 -11.34
C SER A 233 16.21 48.31 -10.05
N TYR A 234 17.38 47.69 -9.86
CA TYR A 234 17.74 46.84 -8.73
C TYR A 234 18.80 47.51 -7.83
N GLN A 235 18.82 48.84 -7.75
CA GLN A 235 19.83 49.57 -6.95
C GLN A 235 19.74 49.31 -5.44
N ASP A 236 18.56 48.95 -4.95
CA ASP A 236 18.31 48.59 -3.55
C ASP A 236 18.53 47.09 -3.27
N ASP A 237 18.80 46.27 -4.30
CA ASP A 237 19.05 44.84 -4.15
C ASP A 237 20.56 44.57 -3.94
N GLU A 238 20.94 44.40 -2.68
CA GLU A 238 22.33 44.09 -2.29
C GLU A 238 22.82 42.72 -2.81
N ALA A 239 21.92 41.77 -3.10
CA ALA A 239 22.32 40.46 -3.62
C ALA A 239 22.76 40.58 -5.09
N ILE A 240 21.95 41.25 -5.91
CA ILE A 240 22.21 41.51 -7.33
C ILE A 240 23.40 42.45 -7.52
N LYS A 241 23.45 43.54 -6.76
CA LYS A 241 24.53 44.53 -6.77
C LYS A 241 25.91 43.92 -6.55
N LYS A 242 26.04 43.03 -5.57
CA LYS A 242 27.28 42.32 -5.26
C LYS A 242 27.78 41.45 -6.43
N VAL A 243 26.87 40.95 -7.26
CA VAL A 243 27.23 40.10 -8.41
C VAL A 243 27.50 40.95 -9.65
N ALA A 244 26.62 41.90 -9.96
CA ALA A 244 26.69 42.72 -11.17
C ALA A 244 27.83 43.76 -11.15
N ILE A 245 28.30 44.15 -9.95
CA ILE A 245 29.40 45.11 -9.77
C ILE A 245 30.68 44.42 -9.31
N ASP A 246 30.62 43.63 -8.22
CA ASP A 246 31.84 43.06 -7.61
C ASP A 246 32.23 41.68 -8.18
N GLY A 247 31.33 41.04 -8.95
CA GLY A 247 31.58 39.74 -9.59
C GLY A 247 31.47 38.53 -8.65
N GLU A 248 31.02 38.72 -7.40
CA GLU A 248 30.86 37.62 -6.44
C GLU A 248 29.50 36.93 -6.61
N ARG A 249 29.50 35.62 -6.89
CA ARG A 249 28.28 34.80 -7.02
C ARG A 249 27.42 34.84 -5.74
N ASN A 250 26.11 34.75 -5.89
CA ASN A 250 25.17 34.73 -4.76
C ASN A 250 24.07 33.67 -4.96
N ALA A 251 23.61 33.09 -3.86
CA ALA A 251 22.53 32.11 -3.82
C ALA A 251 21.72 32.30 -2.53
N SER A 252 20.40 32.51 -2.62
CA SER A 252 19.57 32.76 -1.44
C SER A 252 18.10 32.34 -1.60
N GLU A 253 17.38 32.17 -0.50
CA GLU A 253 15.92 32.02 -0.55
C GLU A 253 15.27 33.39 -0.76
N TYR A 254 14.48 33.53 -1.82
CA TYR A 254 13.72 34.74 -2.14
C TYR A 254 12.23 34.42 -2.27
N PHE A 255 11.37 35.40 -1.99
CA PHE A 255 9.93 35.26 -2.18
C PHE A 255 9.52 36.13 -3.36
N TYR A 256 9.16 35.50 -4.47
CA TYR A 256 8.74 36.17 -5.69
C TYR A 256 7.26 36.55 -5.55
N GLU A 257 7.01 37.86 -5.37
CA GLU A 257 5.68 38.38 -5.04
C GLU A 257 4.67 38.20 -6.19
N ASP A 258 5.11 38.34 -7.43
CA ASP A 258 4.24 38.36 -8.62
C ASP A 258 3.52 37.02 -8.87
N GLU A 259 4.21 35.89 -8.66
CA GLU A 259 3.58 34.56 -8.64
C GLU A 259 3.21 34.05 -7.23
N ASN A 260 3.55 34.79 -6.17
CA ASN A 260 3.34 34.39 -4.76
C ASN A 260 3.98 33.01 -4.46
N VAL A 261 5.24 32.82 -4.87
CA VAL A 261 6.01 31.58 -4.72
C VAL A 261 7.36 31.85 -4.04
N ASN A 262 7.86 30.85 -3.29
CA ASN A 262 9.26 30.87 -2.87
C ASN A 262 10.12 30.38 -4.04
N VAL A 263 11.28 31.01 -4.21
CA VAL A 263 12.31 30.58 -5.14
C VAL A 263 13.66 30.46 -4.42
N TYR A 264 14.56 29.70 -5.03
CA TYR A 264 15.96 29.72 -4.72
C TYR A 264 16.64 30.58 -5.79
N ASP A 265 16.96 31.81 -5.41
CA ASP A 265 17.49 32.88 -6.25
C ASP A 265 18.99 32.67 -6.46
N ILE A 266 19.39 32.54 -7.72
CA ILE A 266 20.78 32.29 -8.13
C ILE A 266 21.24 33.46 -8.98
N VAL A 267 22.13 34.27 -8.40
CA VAL A 267 22.71 35.42 -9.08
C VAL A 267 24.14 35.11 -9.49
N TYR A 268 24.42 35.20 -10.79
CA TYR A 268 25.68 34.79 -11.41
C TYR A 268 26.32 35.91 -12.24
N PRO A 269 27.65 36.14 -12.14
CA PRO A 269 28.30 37.19 -12.91
C PRO A 269 28.39 36.82 -14.38
N VAL A 270 27.95 37.72 -15.26
CA VAL A 270 28.07 37.56 -16.72
C VAL A 270 29.35 38.25 -17.15
N VAL A 271 30.33 37.48 -17.61
CA VAL A 271 31.61 37.97 -18.11
C VAL A 271 31.68 37.64 -19.60
N VAL A 272 32.07 38.61 -20.42
CA VAL A 272 32.23 38.44 -21.87
C VAL A 272 33.54 39.10 -22.28
N ASN A 273 34.40 38.38 -23.01
CA ASN A 273 35.75 38.80 -23.40
C ASN A 273 36.63 39.25 -22.22
N GLY A 274 36.42 38.65 -21.04
CA GLY A 274 37.14 38.99 -19.81
C GLY A 274 36.65 40.27 -19.10
N GLU A 275 35.67 40.99 -19.63
CA GLU A 275 34.99 42.07 -18.93
C GLU A 275 33.66 41.60 -18.34
N LEU A 276 33.44 41.84 -17.05
CA LEU A 276 32.12 41.75 -16.42
C LEU A 276 31.14 42.63 -17.21
N GLN A 277 29.93 42.16 -17.49
CA GLN A 277 28.88 42.93 -18.18
C GLN A 277 27.67 43.19 -17.27
N GLY A 278 27.47 42.35 -16.26
CA GLY A 278 26.38 42.45 -15.30
C GLY A 278 26.16 41.12 -14.57
N ALA A 279 24.92 40.86 -14.16
CA ALA A 279 24.51 39.62 -13.52
C ALA A 279 23.33 38.96 -14.24
N LEU A 280 23.36 37.65 -14.31
CA LEU A 280 22.23 36.79 -14.61
C LEU A 280 21.58 36.42 -13.28
N ASN A 281 20.30 36.75 -13.09
CA ASN A 281 19.51 36.21 -11.99
C ASN A 281 18.56 35.11 -12.48
N ILE A 282 18.38 34.05 -11.68
CA ILE A 282 17.47 32.93 -11.95
C ILE A 282 16.77 32.52 -10.66
N GLY A 283 15.44 32.64 -10.62
CA GLY A 283 14.61 32.17 -9.51
C GLY A 283 14.16 30.72 -9.72
N TYR A 284 14.83 29.74 -9.11
CA TYR A 284 14.42 28.33 -9.21
C TYR A 284 13.24 27.99 -8.27
N SER A 285 12.22 27.30 -8.77
CA SER A 285 10.99 27.01 -8.02
C SER A 285 11.22 26.10 -6.80
N MET A 286 10.92 26.62 -5.60
CA MET A 286 11.05 25.85 -4.35
C MET A 286 9.94 24.82 -4.13
N LYS A 287 8.94 24.76 -5.01
CA LYS A 287 7.73 23.93 -4.88
C LYS A 287 8.05 22.44 -4.73
N GLY A 288 9.01 21.91 -5.52
CA GLY A 288 9.43 20.52 -5.46
C GLY A 288 10.18 20.17 -4.16
N VAL A 289 11.04 21.07 -3.67
CA VAL A 289 11.77 20.89 -2.41
C VAL A 289 10.83 21.00 -1.21
N GLN A 290 9.91 21.97 -1.19
CA GLN A 290 8.88 22.08 -0.14
C GLN A 290 7.95 20.85 -0.11
N ALA A 291 7.56 20.31 -1.27
CA ALA A 291 6.80 19.06 -1.35
C ALA A 291 7.61 17.87 -0.80
N THR A 292 8.90 17.78 -1.11
CA THR A 292 9.80 16.71 -0.63
C THR A 292 10.00 16.78 0.89
N ILE A 293 10.23 17.97 1.45
CA ILE A 293 10.32 18.20 2.89
C ILE A 293 9.00 17.82 3.58
N THR A 294 7.86 18.27 3.04
CA THR A 294 6.52 17.97 3.59
C THR A 294 6.21 16.47 3.55
N LYS A 295 6.58 15.79 2.45
CA LYS A 295 6.45 14.33 2.31
C LYS A 295 7.32 13.58 3.31
N ASN A 296 8.56 14.03 3.56
CA ASN A 296 9.43 13.41 4.55
C ASN A 296 8.89 13.61 5.99
N ILE A 297 8.42 14.81 6.33
CA ILE A 297 7.73 15.09 7.61
C ILE A 297 6.50 14.17 7.79
N LEU A 298 5.65 14.05 6.75
CA LEU A 298 4.48 13.16 6.78
C LEU A 298 4.86 11.68 6.95
N LEU A 299 5.92 11.22 6.29
CA LEU A 299 6.37 9.83 6.37
C LEU A 299 6.93 9.49 7.76
N ILE A 300 7.72 10.40 8.34
CA ILE A 300 8.22 10.27 9.73
C ILE A 300 7.06 10.34 10.74
N ALA A 301 6.07 11.23 10.51
CA ALA A 301 4.88 11.32 11.35
C ALA A 301 4.02 10.04 11.29
N LEU A 302 3.86 9.45 10.10
CA LEU A 302 3.13 8.19 9.90
C LEU A 302 3.85 7.01 10.56
N ALA A 303 5.16 6.86 10.34
CA ALA A 303 5.96 5.83 10.98
C ALA A 303 5.95 5.98 12.52
N GLY A 304 6.07 7.21 13.01
CA GLY A 304 5.93 7.56 14.42
C GLY A 304 4.55 7.22 15.00
N LEU A 305 3.47 7.48 14.26
CA LEU A 305 2.10 7.10 14.64
C LEU A 305 1.94 5.57 14.74
N ILE A 306 2.47 4.82 13.78
CA ILE A 306 2.43 3.35 13.78
C ILE A 306 3.19 2.79 14.99
N ILE A 307 4.42 3.26 15.23
CA ILE A 307 5.22 2.88 16.40
C ILE A 307 4.46 3.24 17.69
N PHE A 308 3.88 4.44 17.78
CA PHE A 308 3.09 4.89 18.92
C PHE A 308 1.86 3.99 19.17
N MET A 309 1.13 3.59 18.13
CA MET A 309 -0.02 2.68 18.25
C MET A 309 0.38 1.26 18.69
N VAL A 310 1.45 0.69 18.13
CA VAL A 310 1.96 -0.63 18.53
C VAL A 310 2.43 -0.60 19.99
N LEU A 311 3.20 0.42 20.36
CA LEU A 311 3.76 0.57 21.70
C LEU A 311 2.65 0.87 22.73
N ALA A 312 1.63 1.63 22.35
CA ALA A 312 0.41 1.81 23.16
C ALA A 312 -0.36 0.49 23.35
N MET A 313 -0.46 -0.36 22.33
CA MET A 313 -1.11 -1.67 22.44
C MET A 313 -0.35 -2.61 23.38
N ILE A 314 0.99 -2.63 23.31
CA ILE A 314 1.85 -3.42 24.19
C ILE A 314 1.73 -2.94 25.64
N LEU A 315 1.87 -1.63 25.90
CA LEU A 315 1.72 -1.05 27.24
C LEU A 315 0.30 -1.24 27.79
N TYR A 316 -0.72 -1.18 26.94
CA TYR A 316 -2.10 -1.49 27.33
C TYR A 316 -2.24 -2.94 27.79
N LYS A 317 -1.69 -3.92 27.05
CA LYS A 317 -1.70 -5.34 27.48
C LYS A 317 -1.02 -5.51 28.84
N ILE A 318 0.20 -4.98 29.01
CA ILE A 318 0.97 -5.08 30.27
C ILE A 318 0.21 -4.44 31.45
N ALA A 319 -0.27 -3.19 31.28
CA ALA A 319 -1.00 -2.48 32.33
C ALA A 319 -2.32 -3.20 32.71
N ASN A 320 -2.98 -3.85 31.77
CA ASN A 320 -4.20 -4.62 32.01
C ASN A 320 -3.90 -5.96 32.72
N SER A 321 -2.78 -6.61 32.36
CA SER A 321 -2.30 -7.85 32.99
C SER A 321 -2.02 -7.67 34.49
N ILE A 322 -1.45 -6.53 34.89
CA ILE A 322 -1.16 -6.23 36.30
C ILE A 322 -2.40 -5.73 37.04
N THR A 323 -3.18 -4.82 36.43
CA THR A 323 -4.24 -4.10 37.18
C THR A 323 -5.50 -4.95 37.42
N LYS A 324 -5.86 -5.86 36.51
CA LYS A 324 -7.07 -6.70 36.66
C LYS A 324 -6.97 -7.69 37.83
N PRO A 325 -5.90 -8.50 37.98
CA PRO A 325 -5.68 -9.35 39.14
C PRO A 325 -5.84 -8.63 40.49
N ILE A 326 -5.13 -7.51 40.66
CA ILE A 326 -5.15 -6.71 41.91
C ILE A 326 -6.57 -6.20 42.23
N LEU A 327 -7.36 -5.83 41.21
CA LEU A 327 -8.77 -5.47 41.36
C LEU A 327 -9.67 -6.66 41.73
N ASN A 328 -9.38 -7.86 41.22
CA ASN A 328 -10.11 -9.08 41.56
C ASN A 328 -9.81 -9.51 43.02
N VAL A 329 -8.56 -9.47 43.45
CA VAL A 329 -8.15 -9.71 44.86
C VAL A 329 -8.89 -8.76 45.81
N ASN A 330 -8.91 -7.46 45.50
CA ASN A 330 -9.66 -6.45 46.25
C ASN A 330 -11.20 -6.69 46.20
N ARG A 331 -11.73 -7.31 45.14
CA ARG A 331 -13.15 -7.71 45.09
C ARG A 331 -13.41 -8.91 46.00
N MET A 332 -12.58 -9.94 45.94
CA MET A 332 -12.70 -11.13 46.81
C MET A 332 -12.68 -10.72 48.29
N ILE A 333 -11.69 -9.93 48.72
CA ILE A 333 -11.61 -9.40 50.10
C ILE A 333 -12.91 -8.66 50.49
N LYS A 334 -13.53 -7.91 49.57
CA LYS A 334 -14.80 -7.21 49.82
C LYS A 334 -16.03 -8.11 49.88
N GLU A 335 -16.01 -9.26 49.21
CA GLU A 335 -17.09 -10.26 49.26
C GLU A 335 -16.92 -11.19 50.47
N MET A 336 -15.70 -11.60 50.82
CA MET A 336 -15.39 -12.29 52.08
C MET A 336 -15.85 -11.46 53.29
N ARG A 337 -15.63 -10.13 53.28
CA ARG A 337 -16.15 -9.19 54.29
C ARG A 337 -17.68 -9.17 54.42
N LYS A 338 -18.43 -9.74 53.46
CA LYS A 338 -19.89 -9.91 53.52
C LYS A 338 -20.33 -11.34 53.87
N GLY A 339 -19.38 -12.25 54.14
CA GLY A 339 -19.65 -13.68 54.37
C GLY A 339 -19.71 -14.53 53.10
N HIS A 340 -19.39 -13.99 51.92
CA HIS A 340 -19.36 -14.75 50.67
C HIS A 340 -17.98 -15.40 50.48
N LEU A 341 -17.81 -16.61 51.03
CA LEU A 341 -16.52 -17.31 51.08
C LEU A 341 -16.20 -18.17 49.85
N GLY A 342 -17.16 -18.43 48.96
CA GLY A 342 -17.01 -19.30 47.79
C GLY A 342 -16.37 -18.67 46.54
N MET A 343 -15.80 -17.47 46.64
CA MET A 343 -15.08 -16.84 45.52
C MET A 343 -13.62 -17.30 45.53
N ARG A 344 -13.12 -17.80 44.40
CA ARG A 344 -11.69 -18.05 44.17
C ARG A 344 -11.17 -17.15 43.06
N LEU A 345 -9.89 -16.82 43.10
CA LEU A 345 -9.22 -15.93 42.15
C LEU A 345 -8.71 -16.69 40.92
N ASN A 346 -8.21 -17.92 41.11
CA ASN A 346 -7.74 -18.82 40.03
C ASN A 346 -6.85 -18.09 39.00
N ILE A 347 -5.84 -17.36 39.48
CA ILE A 347 -4.95 -16.56 38.64
C ILE A 347 -3.69 -17.36 38.32
N ASP A 348 -3.67 -17.95 37.12
CA ASP A 348 -2.52 -18.70 36.57
C ASP A 348 -1.42 -17.74 36.09
N SER A 349 -0.78 -17.06 37.05
CA SER A 349 0.37 -16.18 36.84
C SER A 349 1.58 -16.71 37.60
N GLN A 350 2.75 -16.66 36.97
CA GLN A 350 4.02 -17.15 37.53
C GLN A 350 4.84 -16.00 38.18
N ASP A 351 4.15 -14.95 38.62
CA ASP A 351 4.73 -13.75 39.26
C ASP A 351 4.15 -13.56 40.67
N GLU A 352 4.59 -12.50 41.37
CA GLU A 352 4.20 -12.20 42.76
C GLU A 352 2.68 -11.96 42.92
N ILE A 353 1.97 -11.72 41.81
CA ILE A 353 0.52 -11.56 41.78
C ILE A 353 -0.22 -12.91 41.76
N GLY A 354 0.37 -13.93 41.14
CA GLY A 354 -0.12 -15.31 41.20
C GLY A 354 0.08 -15.93 42.58
N GLU A 355 1.25 -15.74 43.19
CA GLU A 355 1.54 -16.17 44.58
C GLU A 355 0.55 -15.56 45.57
N MET A 356 0.30 -14.24 45.48
CA MET A 356 -0.71 -13.56 46.30
C MET A 356 -2.13 -14.07 46.08
N ALA A 357 -2.47 -14.52 44.87
CA ALA A 357 -3.79 -15.08 44.57
C ALA A 357 -3.97 -16.47 45.20
N ALA A 358 -2.97 -17.34 45.12
CA ALA A 358 -3.00 -18.69 45.69
C ALA A 358 -3.20 -18.66 47.22
N VAL A 359 -2.45 -17.82 47.94
CA VAL A 359 -2.57 -17.68 49.40
C VAL A 359 -3.95 -17.15 49.83
N MET A 360 -4.56 -16.27 49.03
CA MET A 360 -5.92 -15.76 49.31
C MET A 360 -7.00 -16.83 49.06
N ASP A 361 -6.79 -17.71 48.08
CA ASP A 361 -7.70 -18.82 47.77
C ASP A 361 -7.65 -19.90 48.87
N GLU A 362 -6.46 -20.26 49.36
CA GLU A 362 -6.26 -21.18 50.50
C GLU A 362 -6.95 -20.67 51.77
N PHE A 363 -6.76 -19.38 52.13
CA PHE A 363 -7.42 -18.76 53.28
C PHE A 363 -8.97 -18.74 53.17
N ALA A 364 -9.52 -18.74 51.96
CA ALA A 364 -10.96 -18.83 51.75
C ALA A 364 -11.50 -20.27 51.82
N ASP A 365 -10.69 -21.27 51.48
CA ASP A 365 -11.02 -22.69 51.67
C ASP A 365 -11.16 -23.04 53.16
N ASP A 366 -10.21 -22.61 54.00
CA ASP A 366 -10.24 -22.87 55.46
C ASP A 366 -11.53 -22.35 56.12
N LEU A 367 -11.89 -21.09 55.86
CA LEU A 367 -13.11 -20.47 56.38
C LEU A 367 -14.38 -21.19 55.89
N GLN A 368 -14.36 -21.73 54.66
CA GLN A 368 -15.51 -22.40 54.07
C GLN A 368 -15.66 -23.86 54.52
N HIS A 369 -14.56 -24.59 54.67
CA HIS A 369 -14.59 -26.02 54.98
C HIS A 369 -14.54 -26.32 56.48
N VAL A 370 -13.69 -25.63 57.25
CA VAL A 370 -13.56 -25.88 58.69
C VAL A 370 -14.72 -25.24 59.46
N VAL A 371 -14.92 -23.92 59.30
CA VAL A 371 -15.86 -23.16 60.14
C VAL A 371 -17.32 -23.44 59.75
N ILE A 372 -17.68 -23.31 58.47
CA ILE A 372 -19.05 -23.55 58.00
C ILE A 372 -19.39 -25.06 57.95
N GLY A 373 -18.41 -25.93 57.70
CA GLY A 373 -18.59 -27.38 57.74
C GLY A 373 -19.00 -27.88 59.13
N THR A 374 -18.27 -27.46 60.16
CA THR A 374 -18.56 -27.79 61.56
C THR A 374 -19.94 -27.29 61.99
N MET A 375 -20.31 -26.05 61.65
CA MET A 375 -21.64 -25.50 61.96
C MET A 375 -22.78 -26.29 61.30
N LYS A 376 -22.58 -26.87 60.10
CA LYS A 376 -23.58 -27.74 59.45
C LYS A 376 -23.76 -29.08 60.16
N GLN A 377 -22.70 -29.68 60.70
CA GLN A 377 -22.80 -30.92 61.48
C GLN A 377 -23.64 -30.72 62.75
N ILE A 378 -23.37 -29.64 63.48
CA ILE A 378 -24.16 -29.21 64.66
C ILE A 378 -25.63 -29.02 64.27
N SER A 379 -25.90 -28.33 63.15
CA SER A 379 -27.27 -28.11 62.63
C SER A 379 -28.00 -29.41 62.23
N ALA A 380 -27.29 -30.49 61.93
CA ALA A 380 -27.88 -31.78 61.56
C ALA A 380 -28.13 -32.69 62.79
N GLY A 381 -27.78 -32.24 64.01
CA GLY A 381 -27.85 -33.04 65.22
C GLY A 381 -26.68 -34.02 65.40
N ASP A 382 -25.70 -34.01 64.49
CA ASP A 382 -24.47 -34.78 64.63
C ASP A 382 -23.49 -34.05 65.56
N VAL A 383 -23.59 -34.40 66.85
CA VAL A 383 -22.74 -33.89 67.93
C VAL A 383 -21.53 -34.81 68.21
N SER A 384 -21.08 -35.58 67.22
CA SER A 384 -19.92 -36.51 67.36
C SER A 384 -18.56 -35.92 66.94
N ALA A 385 -18.54 -34.80 66.23
CA ALA A 385 -17.33 -34.19 65.67
C ALA A 385 -16.28 -33.84 66.75
N ASN A 386 -15.01 -34.17 66.47
CA ASN A 386 -13.85 -33.71 67.23
C ASN A 386 -13.17 -32.55 66.47
N ILE A 387 -12.90 -31.46 67.18
CA ILE A 387 -12.28 -30.25 66.64
C ILE A 387 -10.90 -30.12 67.26
N ASP A 388 -9.86 -30.19 66.41
CA ASP A 388 -8.46 -30.07 66.80
C ASP A 388 -7.97 -28.63 66.59
N ILE A 389 -7.20 -28.11 67.54
CA ILE A 389 -6.68 -26.74 67.53
C ILE A 389 -5.19 -26.82 67.16
N THR A 390 -4.81 -26.25 66.01
CA THR A 390 -3.45 -26.39 65.45
C THR A 390 -2.56 -25.15 65.61
N ASP A 391 -3.13 -24.00 66.00
CA ASP A 391 -2.39 -22.77 66.33
C ASP A 391 -2.79 -22.29 67.74
N GLU A 392 -1.82 -21.83 68.53
CA GLU A 392 -2.05 -21.31 69.89
C GLU A 392 -2.84 -19.98 69.91
N GLN A 393 -2.96 -19.30 68.76
CA GLN A 393 -3.74 -18.06 68.58
C GLN A 393 -5.11 -18.28 67.90
N ASP A 394 -5.56 -19.53 67.73
CA ASP A 394 -6.87 -19.85 67.15
C ASP A 394 -8.04 -19.52 68.11
N GLU A 395 -8.78 -18.46 67.79
CA GLU A 395 -9.96 -18.03 68.55
C GLU A 395 -11.27 -18.71 68.11
N ILE A 396 -11.30 -19.43 66.97
CA ILE A 396 -12.55 -19.91 66.33
C ILE A 396 -12.89 -21.34 66.78
N ASN A 397 -11.93 -22.26 66.69
CA ASN A 397 -12.15 -23.67 67.00
C ASN A 397 -12.51 -23.97 68.48
N PRO A 398 -11.97 -23.26 69.50
CA PRO A 398 -12.38 -23.44 70.90
C PRO A 398 -13.87 -23.14 71.15
N ALA A 399 -14.43 -22.10 70.50
CA ALA A 399 -15.81 -21.67 70.70
C ALA A 399 -16.83 -22.66 70.09
N LEU A 400 -16.49 -23.27 68.95
CA LEU A 400 -17.30 -24.32 68.31
C LEU A 400 -17.44 -25.55 69.23
N LYS A 401 -16.35 -25.95 69.90
CA LYS A 401 -16.32 -27.13 70.78
C LYS A 401 -17.29 -27.02 71.96
N GLN A 402 -17.35 -25.87 72.63
CA GLN A 402 -18.24 -25.64 73.78
C GLN A 402 -19.73 -25.69 73.39
N THR A 403 -20.07 -25.36 72.14
CA THR A 403 -21.45 -25.41 71.64
C THR A 403 -21.96 -26.85 71.51
N ILE A 404 -21.09 -27.78 71.08
CA ILE A 404 -21.41 -29.20 70.87
C ILE A 404 -21.75 -29.90 72.20
N GLU A 405 -21.02 -29.60 73.27
CA GLU A 405 -21.19 -30.27 74.57
C GLU A 405 -22.56 -30.00 75.21
N THR A 406 -23.11 -28.79 75.03
CA THR A 406 -24.39 -28.39 75.62
C THR A 406 -25.58 -29.15 75.04
N ILE A 407 -25.60 -29.36 73.71
CA ILE A 407 -26.69 -30.06 73.00
C ILE A 407 -26.73 -31.54 73.39
N ARG A 408 -25.56 -32.15 73.62
CA ARG A 408 -25.40 -33.58 73.91
C ARG A 408 -26.12 -34.00 75.21
N ASN A 409 -26.17 -33.12 76.21
CA ASN A 409 -26.80 -33.40 77.52
C ASN A 409 -28.33 -33.44 77.48
N LEU A 410 -28.99 -32.71 76.57
CA LEU A 410 -30.45 -32.62 76.50
C LEU A 410 -31.11 -33.90 75.95
N ILE A 411 -30.48 -34.51 74.95
CA ILE A 411 -30.98 -35.71 74.26
C ILE A 411 -31.12 -36.89 75.24
N GLN A 412 -30.26 -36.92 76.26
CA GLN A 412 -30.24 -37.96 77.29
C GLN A 412 -31.48 -37.94 78.20
N GLU A 413 -31.96 -36.76 78.62
CA GLU A 413 -33.11 -36.63 79.54
C GLU A 413 -34.43 -37.05 78.85
N SER A 414 -34.65 -36.58 77.61
CA SER A 414 -35.88 -36.86 76.86
C SER A 414 -36.11 -38.36 76.62
N THR A 415 -35.03 -39.09 76.34
CA THR A 415 -35.07 -40.55 76.06
C THR A 415 -35.53 -41.35 77.29
N GLY A 416 -35.21 -40.90 78.51
CA GLY A 416 -35.53 -41.60 79.76
C GLY A 416 -37.03 -41.62 80.13
N LEU A 417 -37.82 -40.67 79.62
CA LEU A 417 -39.26 -40.59 79.90
C LEU A 417 -40.08 -41.51 78.99
N SER A 418 -39.73 -41.59 77.71
CA SER A 418 -40.49 -42.38 76.73
C SER A 418 -40.53 -43.87 77.07
N GLN A 419 -39.49 -44.42 77.69
CA GLN A 419 -39.42 -45.84 78.03
C GLN A 419 -40.38 -46.23 79.17
N ALA A 420 -40.76 -45.28 80.05
CA ALA A 420 -41.70 -45.56 81.14
C ALA A 420 -43.14 -45.79 80.64
N ALA A 421 -43.54 -45.09 79.57
CA ALA A 421 -44.86 -45.19 78.95
C ALA A 421 -45.18 -46.62 78.48
N VAL A 422 -44.20 -47.23 77.80
CA VAL A 422 -44.35 -48.49 77.06
C VAL A 422 -44.45 -49.70 78.01
N ALA A 423 -43.94 -49.60 79.23
CA ALA A 423 -43.99 -50.66 80.23
C ALA A 423 -45.36 -50.82 80.92
N GLY A 424 -46.35 -49.98 80.61
CA GLY A 424 -47.65 -49.93 81.32
C GLY A 424 -47.59 -49.21 82.67
N GLU A 425 -46.42 -48.70 83.07
CA GLU A 425 -46.22 -47.86 84.26
C GLU A 425 -46.65 -46.40 84.01
N LEU A 426 -47.95 -46.17 83.81
CA LEU A 426 -48.56 -44.88 83.42
C LEU A 426 -48.46 -43.75 84.49
N GLN A 427 -47.48 -43.78 85.39
CA GLN A 427 -47.38 -42.95 86.59
C GLN A 427 -46.03 -42.19 86.78
N LYS A 428 -45.02 -42.36 85.90
CA LYS A 428 -43.66 -41.74 86.03
C LYS A 428 -43.55 -40.36 85.33
N ARG A 429 -42.59 -39.50 85.75
CA ARG A 429 -42.37 -38.07 85.33
C ARG A 429 -40.85 -37.68 85.39
N GLY A 430 -40.39 -36.55 84.81
CA GLY A 430 -38.94 -36.19 84.61
C GLY A 430 -38.46 -34.78 85.04
N ASN A 431 -37.16 -34.47 84.91
CA ASN A 431 -36.50 -33.31 85.58
C ASN A 431 -36.19 -32.11 84.66
N ALA A 432 -36.82 -30.97 84.92
CA ALA A 432 -36.69 -29.75 84.10
C ALA A 432 -35.62 -28.73 84.59
N GLU A 433 -35.00 -28.90 85.77
CA GLU A 433 -34.15 -27.85 86.36
C GLU A 433 -32.69 -27.84 85.88
N ALA A 434 -32.23 -28.89 85.19
CA ALA A 434 -30.84 -29.01 84.72
C ALA A 434 -30.53 -28.23 83.43
N PHE A 435 -31.49 -27.48 82.89
CA PHE A 435 -31.41 -26.81 81.59
C PHE A 435 -31.90 -25.36 81.65
N GLU A 436 -31.25 -24.46 80.91
CA GLU A 436 -31.64 -23.05 80.79
C GLU A 436 -32.31 -22.75 79.45
N GLY A 437 -33.11 -21.68 79.41
CA GLY A 437 -33.78 -21.21 78.20
C GLY A 437 -34.78 -22.21 77.62
N GLY A 438 -34.89 -22.24 76.29
CA GLY A 438 -35.91 -23.03 75.57
C GLY A 438 -35.84 -24.55 75.76
N PHE A 439 -34.72 -25.08 76.24
CA PHE A 439 -34.54 -26.51 76.48
C PHE A 439 -35.29 -27.02 77.73
N ARG A 440 -35.59 -26.14 78.70
CA ARG A 440 -36.38 -26.48 79.90
C ARG A 440 -37.84 -26.81 79.57
N SER A 441 -38.47 -25.99 78.72
CA SER A 441 -39.92 -26.08 78.42
C SER A 441 -40.35 -27.39 77.75
N ILE A 442 -39.40 -28.11 77.12
CA ILE A 442 -39.68 -29.38 76.43
C ILE A 442 -39.98 -30.52 77.43
N VAL A 443 -39.33 -30.52 78.61
CA VAL A 443 -39.47 -31.59 79.61
C VAL A 443 -40.82 -31.52 80.35
N GLU A 444 -41.39 -30.32 80.48
CA GLU A 444 -42.62 -30.09 81.24
C GLU A 444 -43.88 -30.62 80.50
N GLY A 445 -43.92 -30.52 79.16
CA GLY A 445 -45.11 -30.87 78.36
C GLY A 445 -45.46 -32.36 78.27
N VAL A 446 -44.46 -33.25 78.36
CA VAL A 446 -44.65 -34.72 78.23
C VAL A 446 -45.51 -35.30 79.36
N ASN A 447 -45.51 -34.65 80.53
CA ASN A 447 -46.07 -35.16 81.78
C ASN A 447 -47.61 -35.18 81.86
N ALA A 448 -48.33 -34.50 80.95
CA ALA A 448 -49.78 -34.25 81.06
C ALA A 448 -50.69 -35.28 80.35
N THR A 449 -50.13 -36.22 79.58
CA THR A 449 -50.92 -37.02 78.61
C THR A 449 -51.50 -38.34 79.19
N PHE A 450 -51.02 -38.83 80.34
CA PHE A 450 -51.32 -40.20 80.81
C PHE A 450 -52.67 -40.40 81.54
N ASP A 451 -53.41 -39.35 81.87
CA ASP A 451 -54.41 -39.42 82.96
C ASP A 451 -55.86 -39.85 82.54
N ALA A 452 -56.11 -40.47 81.37
CA ALA A 452 -57.44 -40.43 80.70
C ALA A 452 -58.20 -41.74 80.30
N VAL A 453 -57.76 -42.99 80.54
CA VAL A 453 -58.15 -44.15 79.67
C VAL A 453 -58.85 -45.41 80.30
N VAL A 454 -59.25 -45.46 81.59
CA VAL A 454 -59.33 -46.75 82.35
C VAL A 454 -60.70 -47.50 82.52
N GLY A 455 -61.86 -47.02 82.05
CA GLY A 455 -63.21 -47.45 82.58
C GLY A 455 -64.00 -48.70 82.05
N PRO A 456 -64.56 -48.73 80.82
CA PRO A 456 -65.89 -49.35 80.56
C PRO A 456 -66.11 -50.88 80.35
N LEU A 457 -65.14 -51.78 80.55
CA LEU A 457 -65.10 -53.09 79.85
C LEU A 457 -65.83 -54.32 80.47
N GLN A 458 -66.89 -54.21 81.30
CA GLN A 458 -67.21 -55.29 82.28
C GLN A 458 -68.61 -55.99 82.33
N ILE A 459 -69.64 -55.66 81.51
CA ILE A 459 -71.06 -56.12 81.79
C ILE A 459 -71.70 -57.13 80.80
N THR A 460 -71.19 -57.31 79.59
CA THR A 460 -71.90 -57.92 78.44
C THR A 460 -72.36 -59.41 78.54
N ALA A 461 -71.92 -60.19 79.52
CA ALA A 461 -71.86 -61.67 79.39
C ALA A 461 -73.13 -62.51 79.74
N GLU A 462 -74.29 -61.94 80.08
CA GLU A 462 -75.31 -62.66 80.89
C GLU A 462 -76.62 -63.13 80.19
N TYR A 463 -77.07 -62.55 79.06
CA TYR A 463 -78.48 -62.70 78.61
C TYR A 463 -78.83 -63.81 77.60
N LEU A 464 -77.85 -64.44 76.94
CA LEU A 464 -78.10 -65.32 75.76
C LEU A 464 -78.65 -66.72 76.09
N ASP A 465 -78.68 -67.12 77.36
CA ASP A 465 -78.85 -68.52 77.79
C ASP A 465 -80.33 -69.03 77.79
N LYS A 466 -81.33 -68.15 77.69
CA LYS A 466 -82.75 -68.48 77.97
C LYS A 466 -83.60 -68.91 76.77
N ILE A 467 -83.34 -68.42 75.55
CA ILE A 467 -84.23 -68.63 74.40
C ILE A 467 -84.15 -70.05 73.80
N GLY A 468 -83.04 -70.77 74.01
CA GLY A 468 -82.81 -72.08 73.40
C GLY A 468 -83.70 -73.23 73.90
N GLN A 469 -84.59 -73.01 74.87
CA GLN A 469 -85.32 -74.06 75.59
C GLN A 469 -86.78 -74.26 75.12
N GLY A 470 -87.23 -73.51 74.11
CA GLY A 470 -88.59 -73.62 73.55
C GLY A 470 -89.68 -72.87 74.31
N GLU A 471 -89.32 -72.16 75.38
CA GLU A 471 -90.17 -71.19 76.09
C GLU A 471 -90.07 -69.80 75.45
N ILE A 472 -91.06 -68.94 75.73
CA ILE A 472 -91.26 -67.62 75.11
C ILE A 472 -91.12 -66.52 76.21
N PRO A 473 -89.95 -65.87 76.39
CA PRO A 473 -89.64 -65.00 77.55
C PRO A 473 -89.86 -63.47 77.36
N GLU A 474 -89.64 -62.65 78.42
CA GLU A 474 -89.80 -61.17 78.42
C GLU A 474 -88.51 -60.36 78.04
N LYS A 475 -88.59 -59.00 77.99
CA LYS A 475 -87.69 -58.08 77.24
C LYS A 475 -86.69 -57.22 78.08
N ILE A 476 -85.51 -56.85 77.51
CA ILE A 476 -84.36 -56.12 78.14
C ILE A 476 -84.44 -54.56 78.07
N THR A 477 -83.80 -53.79 78.98
CA THR A 477 -84.05 -52.31 79.14
C THR A 477 -82.85 -51.31 79.22
N THR A 478 -81.60 -51.71 79.50
CA THR A 478 -80.50 -50.83 80.01
C THR A 478 -79.90 -49.75 79.06
N THR A 479 -79.04 -48.83 79.55
CA THR A 479 -78.44 -47.68 78.81
C THR A 479 -76.89 -47.59 78.88
N TYR A 480 -76.24 -47.40 77.72
CA TYR A 480 -74.81 -47.04 77.57
C TYR A 480 -74.60 -45.98 76.48
N ALA A 481 -73.37 -45.45 76.35
CA ALA A 481 -72.98 -44.51 75.30
C ALA A 481 -71.92 -45.12 74.35
N GLY A 482 -71.98 -44.78 73.06
CA GLY A 482 -71.11 -45.37 72.04
C GLY A 482 -71.51 -46.79 71.67
N GLU A 483 -70.52 -47.64 71.39
CA GLU A 483 -70.69 -48.98 70.80
C GLU A 483 -71.44 -50.00 71.70
N TYR A 484 -71.79 -49.63 72.93
CA TYR A 484 -72.32 -50.52 73.96
C TYR A 484 -73.87 -50.61 74.05
N ASP A 485 -74.67 -49.86 73.28
CA ASP A 485 -76.16 -49.94 73.34
C ASP A 485 -76.80 -50.95 72.35
N ASN A 486 -76.17 -51.18 71.18
CA ASN A 486 -76.74 -52.00 70.10
C ASN A 486 -77.04 -53.44 70.51
N LEU A 487 -76.31 -53.98 71.50
CA LEU A 487 -76.39 -55.38 71.91
C LEU A 487 -77.75 -55.78 72.54
N LYS A 488 -78.57 -54.80 72.93
CA LYS A 488 -79.82 -54.99 73.68
C LYS A 488 -81.03 -55.43 72.84
N GLN A 489 -81.14 -54.97 71.59
CA GLN A 489 -82.42 -54.98 70.87
C GLN A 489 -82.83 -56.36 70.32
N SER A 490 -81.86 -57.17 69.89
CA SER A 490 -82.09 -58.37 69.06
C SER A 490 -82.82 -59.52 69.75
N ILE A 491 -82.85 -59.57 71.09
CA ILE A 491 -83.38 -60.70 71.87
C ILE A 491 -84.93 -60.73 71.91
N ASN A 492 -85.61 -59.66 71.47
CA ASN A 492 -87.02 -59.40 71.81
C ASN A 492 -88.08 -59.79 70.76
N ALA A 493 -87.73 -60.37 69.62
CA ALA A 493 -88.62 -60.50 68.45
C ALA A 493 -89.22 -61.90 68.19
N CYS A 494 -88.76 -62.95 68.87
CA CYS A 494 -88.98 -64.36 68.48
C CYS A 494 -90.38 -64.96 68.82
N ILE A 495 -91.40 -64.13 69.09
CA ILE A 495 -92.47 -64.47 70.05
C ILE A 495 -93.89 -64.59 69.45
N GLU A 496 -94.13 -64.11 68.22
CA GLU A 496 -95.46 -63.72 67.74
C GLU A 496 -96.14 -64.77 66.81
N GLY A 497 -95.75 -66.05 66.90
CA GLY A 497 -95.57 -66.93 65.73
C GLY A 497 -96.67 -67.91 65.25
N LEU A 498 -97.99 -67.71 65.42
CA LEU A 498 -99.02 -68.71 64.99
C LEU A 498 -100.36 -68.09 64.49
N GLY A 499 -100.93 -68.52 63.32
CA GLY A 499 -102.36 -68.20 63.00
C GLY A 499 -103.03 -68.50 61.62
N ALA A 500 -102.36 -69.02 60.57
CA ALA A 500 -102.71 -68.66 59.17
C ALA A 500 -103.29 -69.65 58.12
N LEU A 501 -103.41 -70.96 58.36
CA LEU A 501 -103.49 -71.96 57.25
C LEU A 501 -104.73 -71.90 56.33
N LYS A 502 -105.66 -70.96 56.56
CA LYS A 502 -107.03 -71.02 56.04
C LYS A 502 -107.27 -70.30 54.71
N GLU A 503 -106.58 -69.19 54.46
CA GLU A 503 -106.88 -68.31 53.31
C GLU A 503 -106.24 -68.80 52.00
N GLY A 504 -105.21 -69.64 52.10
CA GLY A 504 -104.39 -70.16 51.00
C GLY A 504 -105.19 -70.61 49.76
N ASN A 505 -106.22 -71.41 49.96
CA ASN A 505 -106.81 -72.25 48.92
C ASN A 505 -107.46 -71.47 47.74
N ARG A 506 -107.91 -70.22 47.97
CA ARG A 506 -108.70 -69.44 47.00
C ARG A 506 -107.88 -68.94 45.80
N VAL A 507 -106.64 -68.52 46.04
CA VAL A 507 -105.86 -67.70 45.10
C VAL A 507 -105.20 -68.53 43.99
N LEU A 508 -105.01 -69.83 44.23
CA LEU A 508 -104.44 -70.76 43.27
C LEU A 508 -105.32 -71.00 42.02
N ASP A 509 -106.65 -70.73 42.07
CA ASP A 509 -107.56 -70.97 40.94
C ASP A 509 -107.38 -69.95 39.81
N LEU A 510 -107.26 -68.64 40.13
CA LEU A 510 -107.15 -67.56 39.15
C LEU A 510 -105.85 -67.63 38.34
N MET A 511 -104.73 -67.91 39.03
CA MET A 511 -103.40 -68.02 38.44
C MET A 511 -103.32 -69.07 37.30
N SER A 512 -104.21 -70.07 37.30
CA SER A 512 -104.26 -71.13 36.28
C SER A 512 -104.59 -70.63 34.86
N ARG A 513 -105.06 -69.38 34.70
CA ARG A 513 -105.46 -68.79 33.42
C ARG A 513 -104.57 -67.64 32.96
N ASN A 514 -103.41 -67.44 33.60
CA ASN A 514 -102.57 -66.24 33.50
C ASN A 514 -103.31 -64.95 33.89
N ASP A 515 -104.39 -65.05 34.69
CA ASP A 515 -105.04 -63.90 35.32
C ASP A 515 -104.40 -63.69 36.70
N LEU A 516 -103.63 -62.61 36.82
CA LEU A 516 -102.86 -62.27 38.01
C LEU A 516 -103.51 -61.11 38.80
N SER A 517 -104.84 -60.97 38.74
CA SER A 517 -105.56 -59.82 39.32
C SER A 517 -105.83 -59.87 40.84
N GLU A 518 -105.72 -61.02 41.52
CA GLU A 518 -106.04 -61.16 42.96
C GLU A 518 -104.99 -61.93 43.78
N LYS A 519 -104.98 -61.71 45.11
CA LYS A 519 -104.06 -62.35 46.09
C LYS A 519 -104.69 -62.62 47.47
N ILE A 520 -103.90 -63.20 48.39
CA ILE A 520 -104.23 -63.45 49.81
C ILE A 520 -103.98 -62.17 50.62
N GLU A 521 -104.88 -61.81 51.54
CA GLU A 521 -104.92 -60.48 52.18
C GLU A 521 -104.84 -60.48 53.72
N GLN A 522 -105.23 -61.54 54.44
CA GLN A 522 -105.18 -61.55 55.90
C GLN A 522 -103.77 -61.87 56.41
N GLN A 523 -103.29 -61.08 57.38
CA GLN A 523 -102.01 -61.33 58.04
C GLN A 523 -102.15 -62.32 59.19
N TYR A 524 -101.17 -63.22 59.26
CA TYR A 524 -101.16 -64.33 60.18
C TYR A 524 -99.70 -64.86 60.31
N GLN A 525 -99.43 -65.65 61.35
CA GLN A 525 -98.05 -65.93 61.78
C GLN A 525 -97.64 -67.42 61.73
N GLY A 526 -96.34 -67.71 61.65
CA GLY A 526 -95.73 -69.06 61.73
C GLY A 526 -95.66 -69.86 60.43
N ILE A 527 -95.47 -71.19 60.52
CA ILE A 527 -95.55 -72.13 59.38
C ILE A 527 -96.87 -72.03 58.60
N TYR A 528 -97.88 -71.59 59.33
CA TYR A 528 -99.17 -71.27 58.75
C TYR A 528 -99.00 -70.10 57.77
N GLY A 529 -98.37 -68.99 58.20
CA GLY A 529 -98.18 -67.77 57.41
C GLY A 529 -97.29 -68.01 56.19
N GLN A 530 -96.38 -69.00 56.28
CA GLN A 530 -95.64 -69.51 55.14
C GLN A 530 -96.56 -70.00 54.02
N ILE A 531 -97.66 -70.71 54.29
CA ILE A 531 -98.56 -71.19 53.22
C ILE A 531 -99.32 -70.05 52.53
N GLY A 532 -99.73 -69.01 53.28
CA GLY A 532 -100.31 -67.80 52.68
C GLY A 532 -99.27 -67.01 51.86
N ALA A 533 -98.05 -66.91 52.37
CA ALA A 533 -96.94 -66.26 51.69
C ALA A 533 -96.48 -67.04 50.45
N GLU A 534 -96.47 -68.38 50.46
CA GLU A 534 -96.06 -69.24 49.35
C GLU A 534 -96.99 -69.07 48.15
N ILE A 535 -98.30 -69.02 48.37
CA ILE A 535 -99.28 -68.86 47.28
C ILE A 535 -99.21 -67.45 46.67
N ASN A 536 -99.05 -66.41 47.50
CA ASN A 536 -98.75 -65.06 47.02
C ASN A 536 -97.34 -64.95 46.38
N SER A 537 -96.39 -65.79 46.77
CA SER A 537 -95.04 -65.82 46.20
C SER A 537 -95.05 -66.35 44.79
N VAL A 538 -95.80 -67.42 44.49
CA VAL A 538 -95.94 -67.91 43.10
C VAL A 538 -96.69 -66.90 42.22
N HIS A 539 -97.68 -66.18 42.76
CA HIS A 539 -98.33 -65.06 42.06
C HIS A 539 -97.36 -63.92 41.74
N SER A 540 -96.58 -63.48 42.74
CA SER A 540 -95.58 -62.41 42.59
C SER A 540 -94.45 -62.78 41.63
N GLN A 541 -94.07 -64.07 41.59
CA GLN A 541 -93.07 -64.58 40.66
C GLN A 541 -93.51 -64.43 39.20
N LEU A 542 -94.76 -64.76 38.87
CA LEU A 542 -95.30 -64.64 37.52
C LEU A 542 -95.38 -63.19 37.04
N LEU A 543 -95.66 -62.23 37.92
CA LEU A 543 -95.56 -60.79 37.59
C LEU A 543 -94.11 -60.37 37.33
N GLY A 544 -93.17 -60.73 38.23
CA GLY A 544 -91.76 -60.34 38.07
C GLY A 544 -91.13 -60.82 36.76
N ILE A 545 -91.49 -62.01 36.28
CA ILE A 545 -91.03 -62.54 34.98
C ILE A 545 -91.45 -61.64 33.80
N VAL A 546 -92.62 -61.00 33.88
CA VAL A 546 -93.10 -60.07 32.84
C VAL A 546 -92.32 -58.75 32.89
N ASP A 547 -92.08 -58.21 34.08
CA ASP A 547 -91.33 -56.96 34.25
C ASP A 547 -89.88 -57.09 33.74
N ILE A 548 -89.20 -58.18 34.09
CA ILE A 548 -87.84 -58.52 33.62
C ILE A 548 -87.78 -58.58 32.09
N ALA A 549 -88.80 -59.15 31.44
CA ALA A 549 -88.84 -59.24 29.98
C ALA A 549 -88.94 -57.85 29.31
N ASN A 550 -89.66 -56.90 29.93
CA ASN A 550 -89.80 -55.53 29.44
C ASN A 550 -88.50 -54.71 29.64
N HIS A 551 -87.76 -54.91 30.73
CA HIS A 551 -86.46 -54.26 30.94
C HIS A 551 -85.43 -54.68 29.89
N ILE A 552 -85.36 -55.99 29.59
CA ILE A 552 -84.44 -56.53 28.57
C ILE A 552 -84.76 -55.98 27.17
N GLU A 553 -86.03 -55.72 26.83
CA GLU A 553 -86.43 -55.13 25.54
C GLU A 553 -85.75 -53.78 25.28
N VAL A 554 -85.65 -52.93 26.31
CA VAL A 554 -85.06 -51.59 26.21
C VAL A 554 -83.55 -51.57 26.49
N GLY A 555 -82.94 -52.73 26.73
CA GLY A 555 -81.52 -52.86 27.08
C GLY A 555 -81.19 -52.51 28.53
N ASP A 556 -82.20 -52.44 29.42
CA ASP A 556 -81.96 -52.34 30.86
C ASP A 556 -81.71 -53.75 31.43
N LEU A 557 -80.61 -53.88 32.16
CA LEU A 557 -80.13 -55.13 32.75
C LEU A 557 -80.03 -55.03 34.28
N SER A 558 -80.71 -54.04 34.89
CA SER A 558 -80.72 -53.81 36.35
C SER A 558 -81.05 -55.06 37.17
N ASP A 559 -82.02 -55.86 36.71
CA ASP A 559 -82.52 -57.02 37.46
C ASP A 559 -81.49 -58.16 37.51
N LEU A 560 -80.39 -58.09 36.77
CA LEU A 560 -79.43 -59.19 36.64
C LEU A 560 -78.77 -59.56 37.98
N GLU A 561 -78.36 -58.57 38.78
CA GLU A 561 -77.73 -58.84 40.07
C GLU A 561 -78.74 -59.35 41.10
N ASP A 562 -79.97 -58.83 41.08
CA ASP A 562 -81.06 -59.31 41.93
C ASP A 562 -81.45 -60.76 41.56
N LEU A 563 -81.52 -61.09 40.26
CA LEU A 563 -81.76 -62.44 39.78
C LEU A 563 -80.62 -63.40 40.14
N LYS A 564 -79.37 -62.97 40.04
CA LYS A 564 -78.20 -63.75 40.51
C LYS A 564 -78.26 -64.02 42.01
N ALA A 565 -78.63 -63.02 42.82
CA ALA A 565 -78.79 -63.17 44.26
C ALA A 565 -79.96 -64.11 44.62
N ILE A 566 -81.02 -64.14 43.80
CA ILE A 566 -82.13 -65.11 43.90
C ILE A 566 -81.68 -66.53 43.50
N GLY A 567 -80.87 -66.65 42.45
CA GLY A 567 -80.36 -67.93 41.93
C GLY A 567 -81.46 -68.89 41.47
N LYS A 568 -81.20 -70.20 41.52
CA LYS A 568 -82.25 -71.23 41.33
C LYS A 568 -83.20 -71.21 42.53
N ARG A 569 -84.48 -70.86 42.32
CA ARG A 569 -85.54 -70.93 43.36
C ARG A 569 -85.91 -72.36 43.78
N SER A 570 -85.54 -73.37 42.98
CA SER A 570 -85.58 -74.79 43.32
C SER A 570 -84.59 -75.59 42.46
N GLU A 571 -84.28 -76.85 42.78
CA GLU A 571 -83.41 -77.67 41.91
C GLU A 571 -83.91 -77.78 40.46
N LYS A 572 -85.23 -77.69 40.26
CA LYS A 572 -85.91 -77.71 38.94
C LYS A 572 -86.36 -76.33 38.44
N ASP A 573 -85.86 -75.25 39.04
CA ASP A 573 -86.02 -73.92 38.47
C ASP A 573 -85.04 -73.75 37.32
N ASP A 574 -85.55 -73.81 36.09
CA ASP A 574 -84.80 -73.53 34.87
C ASP A 574 -85.09 -72.11 34.33
N LEU A 575 -85.99 -71.36 34.97
CA LEU A 575 -86.48 -70.07 34.49
C LEU A 575 -85.58 -68.92 34.94
N VAL A 576 -85.29 -68.80 36.25
CA VAL A 576 -84.36 -67.76 36.73
C VAL A 576 -82.95 -67.94 36.12
N PRO A 577 -82.36 -69.15 36.05
CA PRO A 577 -81.09 -69.36 35.36
C PRO A 577 -81.10 -68.98 33.87
N SER A 578 -82.22 -69.18 33.16
CA SER A 578 -82.34 -68.79 31.75
C SER A 578 -82.39 -67.27 31.58
N LEU A 579 -83.08 -66.56 32.48
CA LEU A 579 -83.13 -65.09 32.48
C LEU A 579 -81.76 -64.48 32.85
N ILE A 580 -81.08 -65.03 33.87
CA ILE A 580 -79.70 -64.67 34.21
C ILE A 580 -78.79 -64.85 32.99
N GLY A 581 -78.77 -66.05 32.39
CA GLY A 581 -77.93 -66.35 31.24
C GLY A 581 -78.21 -65.45 30.04
N MET A 582 -79.47 -65.04 29.82
CA MET A 582 -79.83 -64.08 28.78
C MET A 582 -79.23 -62.69 29.05
N MET A 583 -79.40 -62.17 30.27
CA MET A 583 -78.87 -60.85 30.66
C MET A 583 -77.34 -60.81 30.73
N GLU A 584 -76.68 -61.86 31.26
CA GLU A 584 -75.22 -61.95 31.37
C GLU A 584 -74.54 -61.90 30.00
N ASN A 585 -75.06 -62.64 29.01
CA ASN A 585 -74.51 -62.66 27.65
C ASN A 585 -74.59 -61.28 26.98
N ILE A 586 -75.70 -60.55 27.18
CA ILE A 586 -75.85 -59.20 26.63
C ILE A 586 -74.87 -58.23 27.31
N ARG A 587 -74.81 -58.24 28.64
CA ARG A 587 -73.90 -57.36 29.42
C ARG A 587 -72.44 -57.57 29.03
N THR A 588 -71.98 -58.82 29.02
CA THR A 588 -70.58 -59.16 28.72
C THR A 588 -70.17 -58.73 27.31
N LEU A 589 -71.10 -58.75 26.34
CA LEU A 589 -70.84 -58.30 24.97
C LEU A 589 -70.65 -56.78 24.89
N VAL A 590 -71.46 -56.02 25.63
CA VAL A 590 -71.33 -54.56 25.73
C VAL A 590 -70.01 -54.19 26.39
N GLU A 591 -69.64 -54.86 27.48
CA GLU A 591 -68.38 -54.64 28.19
C GLU A 591 -67.15 -54.93 27.30
N GLU A 592 -67.14 -56.07 26.57
CA GLU A 592 -66.03 -56.44 25.67
C GLU A 592 -65.90 -55.45 24.48
N THR A 593 -67.01 -55.08 23.82
CA THR A 593 -66.98 -54.14 22.69
C THR A 593 -66.60 -52.72 23.11
N GLN A 594 -67.01 -52.26 24.30
CA GLN A 594 -66.58 -50.99 24.85
C GLN A 594 -65.08 -50.98 25.17
N MET A 595 -64.54 -52.07 25.72
CA MET A 595 -63.11 -52.21 25.98
C MET A 595 -62.30 -52.15 24.67
N MET A 596 -62.70 -52.89 23.64
CA MET A 596 -62.04 -52.85 22.32
C MET A 596 -61.98 -51.43 21.73
N ALA A 597 -63.09 -50.66 21.83
CA ALA A 597 -63.14 -49.30 21.33
C ALA A 597 -62.24 -48.34 22.11
N GLN A 598 -62.21 -48.45 23.44
CA GLN A 598 -61.35 -47.61 24.28
C GLN A 598 -59.86 -47.86 24.03
N THR A 599 -59.44 -49.13 23.94
CA THR A 599 -58.04 -49.51 23.68
C THR A 599 -57.59 -49.02 22.30
N ALA A 600 -58.43 -49.15 21.27
CA ALA A 600 -58.16 -48.63 19.93
C ALA A 600 -58.05 -47.09 19.89
N VAL A 601 -58.91 -46.36 20.61
CA VAL A 601 -58.85 -44.89 20.73
C VAL A 601 -57.60 -44.43 21.50
N ALA A 602 -57.12 -45.21 22.45
CA ALA A 602 -55.85 -44.97 23.15
C ALA A 602 -54.60 -45.24 22.27
N GLY A 603 -54.79 -45.72 21.04
CA GLY A 603 -53.72 -46.00 20.07
C GLY A 603 -53.22 -47.44 20.07
N ASP A 604 -53.67 -48.30 20.99
CA ASP A 604 -53.38 -49.73 20.96
C ASP A 604 -54.42 -50.45 20.09
N LEU A 605 -54.10 -50.56 18.80
CA LEU A 605 -54.90 -51.33 17.85
C LEU A 605 -54.67 -52.85 17.98
N SER A 606 -53.68 -53.32 18.75
CA SER A 606 -53.29 -54.74 18.81
C SER A 606 -54.28 -55.61 19.61
N PHE A 607 -55.07 -54.99 20.49
CA PHE A 607 -56.10 -55.66 21.27
C PHE A 607 -57.13 -56.37 20.38
N ARG A 608 -57.57 -57.56 20.80
CA ARG A 608 -58.59 -58.37 20.14
C ARG A 608 -59.58 -58.84 21.20
N GLY A 609 -60.87 -58.68 20.94
CA GLY A 609 -61.89 -59.30 21.77
C GLY A 609 -61.91 -60.81 21.55
N ASP A 610 -62.33 -61.57 22.55
CA ASP A 610 -62.34 -63.03 22.51
C ASP A 610 -63.70 -63.56 22.02
N PRO A 611 -63.81 -64.14 20.82
CA PRO A 611 -65.09 -64.64 20.31
C PRO A 611 -65.59 -65.88 21.06
N ASP A 612 -64.70 -66.68 21.67
CA ASP A 612 -65.05 -67.96 22.30
C ASP A 612 -65.78 -67.77 23.64
N LYS A 613 -65.73 -66.56 24.22
CA LYS A 613 -66.58 -66.13 25.35
C LYS A 613 -68.08 -66.09 25.01
N PHE A 614 -68.43 -66.07 23.72
CA PHE A 614 -69.78 -65.79 23.25
C PHE A 614 -70.35 -66.94 22.42
N ALA A 615 -71.66 -67.15 22.51
CA ALA A 615 -72.37 -68.15 21.70
C ALA A 615 -73.25 -67.49 20.63
N GLY A 616 -73.43 -68.17 19.50
CA GLY A 616 -74.34 -67.74 18.43
C GLY A 616 -73.89 -66.46 17.71
N GLU A 617 -74.82 -65.55 17.46
CA GLU A 617 -74.56 -64.31 16.70
C GLU A 617 -73.61 -63.34 17.44
N TYR A 618 -73.57 -63.38 18.77
CA TYR A 618 -72.72 -62.49 19.57
C TYR A 618 -71.22 -62.69 19.28
N ALA A 619 -70.76 -63.94 19.08
CA ALA A 619 -69.38 -64.24 18.69
C ALA A 619 -69.01 -63.63 17.32
N LYS A 620 -69.95 -63.55 16.39
CA LYS A 620 -69.71 -62.97 15.05
C LYS A 620 -69.47 -61.46 15.12
N VAL A 621 -70.08 -60.76 16.09
CA VAL A 621 -69.85 -59.32 16.31
C VAL A 621 -68.39 -59.07 16.69
N ILE A 622 -67.88 -59.80 17.69
CA ILE A 622 -66.48 -59.70 18.13
C ILE A 622 -65.50 -60.09 17.02
N ALA A 623 -65.79 -61.18 16.28
CA ALA A 623 -65.00 -61.59 15.13
C ALA A 623 -64.94 -60.50 14.03
N GLY A 624 -66.05 -59.79 13.76
CA GLY A 624 -66.10 -58.68 12.81
C GLY A 624 -65.26 -57.46 13.21
N PHE A 625 -65.28 -57.10 14.50
CA PHE A 625 -64.40 -56.04 15.03
C PHE A 625 -62.92 -56.42 14.90
N ASN A 626 -62.56 -57.67 15.26
CA ASN A 626 -61.20 -58.18 15.12
C ASN A 626 -60.70 -58.13 13.66
N GLN A 627 -61.53 -58.55 12.70
CA GLN A 627 -61.21 -58.48 11.26
C GLN A 627 -60.99 -57.04 10.77
N THR A 628 -61.75 -56.08 11.32
CA THR A 628 -61.63 -54.66 10.97
C THR A 628 -60.30 -54.08 11.46
N LEU A 629 -59.91 -54.37 12.70
CA LEU A 629 -58.60 -53.96 13.25
C LEU A 629 -57.43 -54.59 12.47
N GLU A 630 -57.56 -55.87 12.06
CA GLU A 630 -56.55 -56.58 11.28
C GLU A 630 -56.34 -56.02 9.86
N ALA A 631 -57.38 -55.38 9.30
CA ALA A 631 -57.30 -54.68 8.02
C ALA A 631 -56.61 -53.30 8.12
N LEU A 632 -56.65 -52.66 9.29
CA LEU A 632 -56.04 -51.35 9.54
C LEU A 632 -54.57 -51.45 9.95
N ILE A 633 -54.21 -52.39 10.83
CA ILE A 633 -52.86 -52.43 11.43
C ILE A 633 -51.77 -52.75 10.40
N ARG A 634 -51.99 -53.75 9.54
CA ARG A 634 -50.93 -54.24 8.63
C ARG A 634 -50.34 -53.13 7.73
N PRO A 635 -51.14 -52.32 7.00
CA PRO A 635 -50.58 -51.22 6.21
C PRO A 635 -49.91 -50.13 7.05
N ILE A 636 -50.40 -49.85 8.27
CA ILE A 636 -49.81 -48.85 9.17
C ILE A 636 -48.44 -49.32 9.68
N ASN A 637 -48.33 -50.59 10.11
CA ASN A 637 -47.06 -51.16 10.58
C ASN A 637 -46.03 -51.23 9.46
N GLU A 638 -46.39 -51.77 8.28
CA GLU A 638 -45.46 -51.83 7.13
C GLU A 638 -45.03 -50.42 6.68
N ALA A 639 -45.93 -49.44 6.73
CA ALA A 639 -45.57 -48.05 6.46
C ALA A 639 -44.59 -47.49 7.50
N SER A 640 -44.79 -47.78 8.79
CA SER A 640 -43.90 -47.35 9.87
C SER A 640 -42.52 -48.02 9.77
N GLU A 641 -42.46 -49.30 9.39
CA GLU A 641 -41.19 -50.02 9.15
C GLU A 641 -40.45 -49.44 7.93
N THR A 642 -41.17 -49.18 6.84
CA THR A 642 -40.61 -48.55 5.63
C THR A 642 -40.08 -47.14 5.93
N LEU A 643 -40.80 -46.35 6.72
CA LEU A 643 -40.35 -45.02 7.18
C LEU A 643 -39.13 -45.09 8.10
N LYS A 644 -39.06 -46.11 8.96
CA LYS A 644 -37.89 -46.32 9.83
C LYS A 644 -36.64 -46.63 9.01
N GLU A 645 -36.73 -47.57 8.08
CA GLU A 645 -35.64 -47.90 7.13
C GLU A 645 -35.21 -46.66 6.33
N LEU A 646 -36.17 -45.85 5.85
CA LEU A 646 -35.88 -44.58 5.16
C LEU A 646 -35.17 -43.56 6.06
N ALA A 647 -35.57 -43.44 7.33
CA ALA A 647 -34.94 -42.56 8.32
C ALA A 647 -33.51 -43.02 8.71
N GLU A 648 -33.24 -44.31 8.66
CA GLU A 648 -31.90 -44.90 8.79
C GLU A 648 -31.07 -44.78 7.48
N GLY A 649 -31.65 -44.20 6.42
CA GLY A 649 -30.97 -43.92 5.15
C GLY A 649 -31.07 -45.03 4.10
N ASN A 650 -31.83 -46.11 4.36
CA ASN A 650 -31.99 -47.22 3.43
C ASN A 650 -32.97 -46.88 2.29
N LEU A 651 -32.46 -46.27 1.22
CA LEU A 651 -33.23 -45.93 0.02
C LEU A 651 -33.62 -47.14 -0.85
N ASN A 652 -33.37 -48.38 -0.42
CA ASN A 652 -33.82 -49.61 -1.10
C ASN A 652 -35.12 -50.19 -0.52
N THR A 653 -35.59 -49.66 0.61
CA THR A 653 -36.86 -50.09 1.24
C THR A 653 -38.07 -49.65 0.42
N ILE A 654 -39.18 -50.41 0.48
CA ILE A 654 -40.48 -50.09 -0.12
C ILE A 654 -41.60 -50.81 0.65
N MET A 655 -42.80 -50.25 0.62
CA MET A 655 -44.01 -51.02 0.94
C MET A 655 -44.29 -52.02 -0.19
N ILE A 656 -44.36 -53.30 0.15
CA ILE A 656 -44.61 -54.45 -0.72
C ILE A 656 -46.08 -54.88 -0.66
N GLY A 657 -46.74 -54.80 0.51
CA GLY A 657 -48.09 -55.33 0.76
C GLY A 657 -49.16 -54.94 -0.26
N ASP A 658 -50.05 -55.87 -0.61
CA ASP A 658 -51.16 -55.61 -1.54
C ASP A 658 -52.31 -54.91 -0.81
N TYR A 659 -52.37 -53.60 -0.99
CA TYR A 659 -53.31 -52.70 -0.33
C TYR A 659 -54.27 -52.07 -1.34
N GLN A 660 -55.48 -51.77 -0.87
CA GLN A 660 -56.59 -51.27 -1.67
C GLN A 660 -57.12 -49.97 -1.05
N GLY A 661 -57.80 -49.14 -1.85
CA GLY A 661 -58.30 -47.83 -1.40
C GLY A 661 -57.17 -46.90 -0.94
N ASP A 662 -57.40 -46.16 0.13
CA ASP A 662 -56.49 -45.12 0.63
C ASP A 662 -55.11 -45.68 1.03
N HIS A 663 -55.04 -46.92 1.54
CA HIS A 663 -53.78 -47.59 1.85
C HIS A 663 -52.92 -47.85 0.60
N ALA A 664 -53.53 -48.01 -0.58
CA ALA A 664 -52.80 -48.14 -1.85
C ALA A 664 -52.13 -46.81 -2.26
N ILE A 665 -52.76 -45.68 -1.91
CA ILE A 665 -52.22 -44.33 -2.16
C ILE A 665 -51.00 -44.11 -1.27
N ILE A 666 -51.09 -44.43 0.02
CA ILE A 666 -49.96 -44.35 0.97
C ILE A 666 -48.75 -45.15 0.45
N LYS A 667 -48.96 -46.41 0.05
CA LYS A 667 -47.92 -47.27 -0.56
C LYS A 667 -47.30 -46.62 -1.78
N LYS A 668 -48.12 -46.11 -2.70
CA LYS A 668 -47.65 -45.50 -3.96
C LYS A 668 -46.79 -44.26 -3.69
N ASP A 669 -47.29 -43.35 -2.86
CA ASP A 669 -46.66 -42.04 -2.65
C ASP A 669 -45.36 -42.18 -1.84
N MET A 670 -45.31 -43.10 -0.86
CA MET A 670 -44.07 -43.44 -0.17
C MET A 670 -43.04 -44.09 -1.09
N ASN A 671 -43.42 -45.12 -1.85
CA ASN A 671 -42.49 -45.80 -2.77
C ASN A 671 -41.97 -44.83 -3.85
N GLN A 672 -42.81 -43.92 -4.36
CA GLN A 672 -42.41 -42.90 -5.31
C GLN A 672 -41.44 -41.88 -4.69
N THR A 673 -41.64 -41.52 -3.42
CA THR A 673 -40.73 -40.64 -2.66
C THR A 673 -39.36 -41.29 -2.50
N ILE A 674 -39.31 -42.56 -2.07
CA ILE A 674 -38.06 -43.30 -1.91
C ILE A 674 -37.34 -43.47 -3.25
N ALA A 675 -38.05 -43.82 -4.32
CA ALA A 675 -37.47 -43.94 -5.67
C ALA A 675 -36.88 -42.61 -6.18
N ASN A 676 -37.55 -41.49 -5.92
CA ASN A 676 -37.04 -40.16 -6.27
C ASN A 676 -35.77 -39.82 -5.47
N LEU A 677 -35.79 -40.02 -4.15
CA LEU A 677 -34.62 -39.79 -3.29
C LEU A 677 -33.43 -40.66 -3.69
N LYS A 678 -33.65 -41.97 -3.93
CA LYS A 678 -32.62 -42.90 -4.40
C LYS A 678 -31.95 -42.41 -5.68
N ARG A 679 -32.76 -41.97 -6.65
CA ARG A 679 -32.27 -41.44 -7.93
C ARG A 679 -31.48 -40.15 -7.75
N TYR A 680 -32.00 -39.19 -6.98
CA TYR A 680 -31.31 -37.91 -6.74
C TYR A 680 -29.98 -38.09 -6.03
N VAL A 681 -29.92 -38.93 -4.99
CA VAL A 681 -28.67 -39.24 -4.28
C VAL A 681 -27.68 -39.92 -5.21
N GLY A 682 -28.10 -40.93 -5.99
CA GLY A 682 -27.22 -41.62 -6.94
C GLY A 682 -26.61 -40.69 -8.00
N GLU A 683 -27.44 -39.87 -8.66
CA GLU A 683 -26.97 -38.90 -9.66
C GLU A 683 -26.05 -37.82 -9.05
N ILE A 684 -26.32 -37.35 -7.82
CA ILE A 684 -25.42 -36.42 -7.10
C ILE A 684 -24.09 -37.08 -6.76
N THR A 685 -24.09 -38.32 -6.26
CA THR A 685 -22.88 -39.06 -5.92
C THR A 685 -22.01 -39.26 -7.16
N SER A 686 -22.56 -39.76 -8.27
CA SER A 686 -21.80 -39.94 -9.50
C SER A 686 -21.24 -38.62 -10.05
N MET A 687 -22.02 -37.53 -10.02
CA MET A 687 -21.53 -36.21 -10.44
C MET A 687 -20.34 -35.72 -9.59
N LEU A 688 -20.39 -35.93 -8.27
CA LEU A 688 -19.30 -35.58 -7.36
C LEU A 688 -18.08 -36.50 -7.51
N GLU A 689 -18.28 -37.79 -7.80
CA GLU A 689 -17.21 -38.74 -8.10
C GLU A 689 -16.47 -38.35 -9.39
N GLU A 690 -17.18 -37.96 -10.45
CA GLU A 690 -16.60 -37.47 -11.70
C GLU A 690 -15.80 -36.17 -11.48
N ILE A 691 -16.36 -35.18 -10.78
CA ILE A 691 -15.64 -33.94 -10.40
C ILE A 691 -14.38 -34.29 -9.58
N SER A 692 -14.46 -35.23 -8.64
CA SER A 692 -13.30 -35.61 -7.81
C SER A 692 -12.18 -36.32 -8.60
N GLN A 693 -12.52 -36.93 -9.73
CA GLN A 693 -11.58 -37.53 -10.68
C GLN A 693 -11.09 -36.52 -11.74
N GLY A 694 -11.50 -35.25 -11.64
CA GLY A 694 -11.14 -34.19 -12.58
C GLY A 694 -12.00 -34.12 -13.84
N ASN A 695 -13.06 -34.92 -13.97
CA ASN A 695 -13.97 -34.85 -15.11
C ASN A 695 -15.06 -33.78 -14.87
N LEU A 696 -14.81 -32.57 -15.39
CA LEU A 696 -15.71 -31.42 -15.29
C LEU A 696 -16.68 -31.36 -16.48
N ASP A 697 -16.43 -32.14 -17.53
CA ASP A 697 -17.27 -32.34 -18.73
C ASP A 697 -18.51 -33.22 -18.46
N GLN A 698 -19.06 -33.18 -17.24
CA GLN A 698 -20.31 -33.87 -16.88
C GLN A 698 -21.35 -32.85 -16.45
N GLU A 699 -22.63 -33.23 -16.56
CA GLU A 699 -23.73 -32.49 -15.97
C GLU A 699 -24.90 -33.41 -15.60
N ILE A 700 -25.62 -33.04 -14.54
CA ILE A 700 -26.91 -33.68 -14.24
C ILE A 700 -27.91 -33.17 -15.28
N THR A 701 -28.35 -34.03 -16.21
CA THR A 701 -29.34 -33.66 -17.23
C THR A 701 -30.78 -33.87 -16.76
N SER A 702 -31.01 -34.81 -15.84
CA SER A 702 -32.35 -35.26 -15.45
C SER A 702 -33.21 -34.17 -14.78
N SER A 703 -34.53 -34.39 -14.73
CA SER A 703 -35.46 -33.47 -14.07
C SER A 703 -35.53 -33.74 -12.55
N TYR A 704 -35.23 -32.71 -11.77
CA TYR A 704 -35.38 -32.67 -10.31
C TYR A 704 -36.64 -31.87 -9.95
N THR A 705 -37.33 -32.23 -8.86
CA THR A 705 -38.59 -31.59 -8.42
C THR A 705 -38.43 -30.88 -7.08
N GLY A 706 -39.24 -29.85 -6.82
CA GLY A 706 -39.18 -29.09 -5.56
C GLY A 706 -37.81 -28.42 -5.37
N ASP A 707 -37.29 -28.49 -4.15
CA ASP A 707 -36.06 -27.82 -3.71
C ASP A 707 -34.79 -28.48 -4.26
N PHE A 708 -34.84 -29.76 -4.64
CA PHE A 708 -33.73 -30.47 -5.27
C PHE A 708 -33.24 -29.78 -6.56
N ARG A 709 -34.10 -29.00 -7.25
CA ARG A 709 -33.70 -28.19 -8.42
C ARG A 709 -32.54 -27.23 -8.13
N ALA A 710 -32.47 -26.67 -6.91
CA ALA A 710 -31.38 -25.78 -6.53
C ALA A 710 -30.05 -26.54 -6.42
N ILE A 711 -30.07 -27.77 -5.88
CA ILE A 711 -28.89 -28.64 -5.78
C ILE A 711 -28.36 -29.00 -7.18
N LYS A 712 -29.25 -29.39 -8.10
CA LYS A 712 -28.90 -29.63 -9.51
C LYS A 712 -28.19 -28.41 -10.13
N ALA A 713 -28.79 -27.23 -10.01
CA ALA A 713 -28.25 -26.01 -10.59
C ALA A 713 -26.89 -25.63 -9.98
N ALA A 714 -26.72 -25.80 -8.67
CA ALA A 714 -25.46 -25.56 -7.99
C ALA A 714 -24.35 -26.51 -8.45
N LEU A 715 -24.62 -27.82 -8.57
CA LEU A 715 -23.62 -28.81 -9.01
C LEU A 715 -23.17 -28.59 -10.46
N ASN A 716 -24.11 -28.40 -11.40
CA ASN A 716 -23.76 -28.09 -12.78
C ASN A 716 -22.99 -26.75 -12.87
N GLY A 717 -23.38 -25.75 -12.06
CA GLY A 717 -22.68 -24.47 -11.98
C GLY A 717 -21.25 -24.58 -11.43
N ILE A 718 -21.01 -25.42 -10.42
CA ILE A 718 -19.66 -25.72 -9.91
C ILE A 718 -18.80 -26.35 -11.01
N SER A 719 -19.31 -27.37 -11.71
CA SER A 719 -18.56 -28.05 -12.78
C SER A 719 -18.17 -27.08 -13.89
N SER A 720 -19.12 -26.25 -14.35
CA SER A 720 -18.89 -25.27 -15.40
C SER A 720 -17.93 -24.15 -14.96
N SER A 721 -18.07 -23.62 -13.74
CA SER A 721 -17.19 -22.59 -13.18
C SER A 721 -15.75 -23.08 -13.02
N LEU A 722 -15.56 -24.30 -12.50
CA LEU A 722 -14.24 -24.93 -12.41
C LEU A 722 -13.66 -25.19 -13.80
N SER A 723 -14.48 -25.65 -14.75
CA SER A 723 -14.04 -25.90 -16.12
C SER A 723 -13.56 -24.62 -16.82
N SER A 724 -14.28 -23.50 -16.69
CA SER A 724 -13.85 -22.18 -17.20
C SER A 724 -12.54 -21.74 -16.55
N THR A 725 -12.45 -21.85 -15.21
CA THR A 725 -11.25 -21.45 -14.46
C THR A 725 -10.01 -22.25 -14.90
N MET A 726 -10.16 -23.57 -15.10
CA MET A 726 -9.05 -24.40 -15.60
C MET A 726 -8.66 -24.03 -17.04
N ALA A 727 -9.63 -23.77 -17.93
CA ALA A 727 -9.35 -23.32 -19.30
C ALA A 727 -8.63 -21.97 -19.33
N GLU A 728 -9.02 -21.02 -18.46
CA GLU A 728 -8.35 -19.73 -18.30
C GLU A 728 -6.90 -19.88 -17.81
N ILE A 729 -6.65 -20.84 -16.89
CA ILE A 729 -5.28 -21.15 -16.42
C ILE A 729 -4.43 -21.76 -17.52
N ASP A 730 -4.96 -22.67 -18.35
CA ASP A 730 -4.22 -23.23 -19.50
C ASP A 730 -3.83 -22.14 -20.50
N VAL A 731 -4.76 -21.27 -20.87
CA VAL A 731 -4.50 -20.12 -21.75
C VAL A 731 -3.45 -19.18 -21.14
N ALA A 732 -3.53 -18.90 -19.84
CA ALA A 732 -2.53 -18.07 -19.15
C ALA A 732 -1.15 -18.75 -19.14
N ALA A 733 -1.07 -20.06 -18.91
CA ALA A 733 0.19 -20.79 -18.94
C ALA A 733 0.82 -20.81 -20.34
N VAL A 734 0.03 -20.97 -21.40
CA VAL A 734 0.50 -20.82 -22.80
C VAL A 734 1.02 -19.40 -23.06
N GLN A 735 0.39 -18.36 -22.52
CA GLN A 735 0.89 -16.98 -22.63
C GLN A 735 2.21 -16.78 -21.89
N VAL A 736 2.39 -17.37 -20.70
CA VAL A 736 3.67 -17.34 -19.97
C VAL A 736 4.76 -18.10 -20.73
N GLU A 737 4.47 -19.26 -21.33
CA GLU A 737 5.41 -20.01 -22.17
C GLU A 737 5.88 -19.18 -23.39
N MET A 738 4.95 -18.51 -24.09
CA MET A 738 5.27 -17.62 -25.20
C MET A 738 6.09 -16.40 -24.76
N GLY A 739 5.71 -15.77 -23.64
CA GLY A 739 6.44 -14.64 -23.07
C GLY A 739 7.87 -15.00 -22.66
N ALA A 740 8.05 -16.16 -22.03
CA ALA A 740 9.37 -16.69 -21.66
C ALA A 740 10.26 -16.92 -22.88
N ARG A 741 9.74 -17.52 -23.96
CA ARG A 741 10.48 -17.65 -25.24
C ARG A 741 10.87 -16.28 -25.81
N GLN A 742 9.95 -15.32 -25.82
CA GLN A 742 10.24 -13.98 -26.33
C GLN A 742 11.32 -13.24 -25.51
N ILE A 743 11.35 -13.43 -24.19
CA ILE A 743 12.42 -12.90 -23.32
C ILE A 743 13.75 -13.61 -23.61
N SER A 744 13.74 -14.93 -23.82
CA SER A 744 14.93 -15.70 -24.19
C SER A 744 15.52 -15.26 -25.53
N ASP A 745 14.69 -15.12 -26.58
CA ASP A 745 15.10 -14.64 -27.90
C ASP A 745 15.67 -13.19 -27.82
N GLY A 746 15.00 -12.32 -27.05
CA GLY A 746 15.46 -10.94 -26.81
C GLY A 746 16.78 -10.89 -26.02
N GLY A 747 16.94 -11.76 -25.03
CA GLY A 747 18.17 -11.93 -24.27
C GLY A 747 19.33 -12.42 -25.15
N GLN A 748 19.07 -13.36 -26.05
CA GLN A 748 20.10 -13.84 -26.99
C GLN A 748 20.52 -12.76 -27.99
N ALA A 749 19.58 -11.96 -28.51
CA ALA A 749 19.90 -10.81 -29.35
C ALA A 749 20.72 -9.74 -28.59
N LEU A 750 20.38 -9.48 -27.32
CA LEU A 750 21.14 -8.59 -26.45
C LEU A 750 22.54 -9.15 -26.13
N ALA A 751 22.69 -10.48 -25.98
CA ALA A 751 23.98 -11.14 -25.79
C ALA A 751 24.93 -10.89 -26.98
N GLN A 752 24.39 -11.07 -28.19
CA GLN A 752 25.14 -10.81 -29.42
C GLN A 752 25.53 -9.34 -29.52
N GLY A 753 24.57 -8.41 -29.35
CA GLY A 753 24.85 -6.97 -29.39
C GLY A 753 25.86 -6.53 -28.33
N THR A 754 25.81 -7.12 -27.12
CA THR A 754 26.79 -6.88 -26.04
C THR A 754 28.18 -7.37 -26.43
N THR A 755 28.29 -8.51 -27.11
CA THR A 755 29.57 -9.06 -27.60
C THR A 755 30.17 -8.18 -28.71
N GLU A 756 29.33 -7.72 -29.65
CA GLU A 756 29.74 -6.81 -30.72
C GLU A 756 30.16 -5.43 -30.16
N GLN A 757 29.44 -4.92 -29.16
CA GLN A 757 29.83 -3.72 -28.41
C GLN A 757 31.14 -3.90 -27.66
N ALA A 758 31.38 -5.03 -26.99
CA ALA A 758 32.64 -5.30 -26.30
C ALA A 758 33.84 -5.26 -27.25
N SER A 759 33.71 -5.86 -28.45
CA SER A 759 34.74 -5.79 -29.49
C SER A 759 34.96 -4.37 -29.99
N SER A 760 33.88 -3.61 -30.22
CA SER A 760 33.95 -2.22 -30.69
C SER A 760 34.59 -1.30 -29.64
N ILE A 761 34.32 -1.53 -28.35
CA ILE A 761 34.94 -0.83 -27.23
C ILE A 761 36.45 -1.10 -27.20
N GLN A 762 36.89 -2.35 -27.37
CA GLN A 762 38.32 -2.69 -27.41
C GLN A 762 39.06 -2.00 -28.56
N GLU A 763 38.46 -1.95 -29.75
CA GLU A 763 39.02 -1.27 -30.93
C GLU A 763 39.07 0.26 -30.73
N LEU A 764 38.03 0.86 -30.14
CA LEU A 764 37.99 2.27 -29.76
C LEU A 764 39.05 2.62 -28.72
N THR A 765 39.22 1.81 -27.67
CA THR A 765 40.27 2.02 -26.65
C THR A 765 41.66 2.03 -27.29
N ALA A 766 41.97 1.04 -28.14
CA ALA A 766 43.26 0.98 -28.83
C ALA A 766 43.48 2.18 -29.75
N SER A 767 42.46 2.60 -30.50
CA SER A 767 42.51 3.78 -31.37
C SER A 767 42.73 5.07 -30.57
N ILE A 768 42.11 5.19 -29.39
CA ILE A 768 42.25 6.34 -28.49
C ILE A 768 43.63 6.37 -27.82
N GLU A 769 44.21 5.23 -27.44
CA GLU A 769 45.60 5.18 -26.96
C GLU A 769 46.61 5.62 -28.04
N GLU A 770 46.41 5.21 -29.30
CA GLU A 770 47.25 5.65 -30.43
C GLU A 770 47.14 7.16 -30.68
N VAL A 771 45.92 7.70 -30.69
CA VAL A 771 45.68 9.15 -30.83
C VAL A 771 46.26 9.93 -29.63
N ALA A 772 46.20 9.38 -28.41
CA ALA A 772 46.81 10.00 -27.23
C ALA A 772 48.33 10.11 -27.35
N ASP A 773 49.02 9.07 -27.85
CA ASP A 773 50.48 9.13 -28.02
C ASP A 773 50.90 10.08 -29.14
N GLU A 774 50.25 10.06 -30.32
CA GLU A 774 50.56 11.03 -31.39
C GLU A 774 50.25 12.48 -30.98
N THR A 775 49.17 12.72 -30.22
CA THR A 775 48.85 14.04 -29.66
C THR A 775 49.97 14.53 -28.73
N LYS A 776 50.46 13.65 -27.85
CA LYS A 776 51.59 13.92 -26.96
C LYS A 776 52.90 14.13 -27.73
N GLN A 777 53.16 13.37 -28.79
CA GLN A 777 54.31 13.57 -29.66
C GLN A 777 54.22 14.90 -30.42
N ASN A 778 53.03 15.34 -30.85
CA ASN A 778 52.84 16.64 -31.48
C ASN A 778 53.13 17.80 -30.53
N ALA A 779 52.71 17.72 -29.26
CA ALA A 779 53.07 18.69 -28.24
C ALA A 779 54.60 18.80 -28.02
N LEU A 780 55.31 17.65 -28.02
CA LEU A 780 56.77 17.61 -27.93
C LEU A 780 57.45 18.19 -29.18
N ARG A 781 57.05 17.75 -30.39
CA ARG A 781 57.58 18.25 -31.67
C ARG A 781 57.34 19.76 -31.83
N ALA A 782 56.22 20.29 -31.34
CA ALA A 782 55.96 21.72 -31.30
C ALA A 782 56.92 22.46 -30.36
N ASN A 783 57.18 21.95 -29.15
CA ASN A 783 58.18 22.56 -28.25
C ASN A 783 59.59 22.56 -28.86
N ASP A 784 60.02 21.48 -29.53
CA ASP A 784 61.30 21.43 -30.25
C ASP A 784 61.37 22.47 -31.38
N ALA A 785 60.29 22.61 -32.17
CA ALA A 785 60.20 23.62 -33.22
C ALA A 785 60.23 25.06 -32.64
N ASN A 786 59.66 25.27 -31.45
CA ASN A 786 59.70 26.55 -30.75
C ASN A 786 61.14 26.92 -30.31
N GLU A 787 61.89 25.96 -29.75
CA GLU A 787 63.31 26.18 -29.43
C GLU A 787 64.15 26.50 -30.68
N LEU A 788 63.88 25.81 -31.80
CA LEU A 788 64.52 26.07 -33.08
C LEU A 788 64.21 27.49 -33.57
N ALA A 789 62.95 27.93 -33.54
CA ALA A 789 62.54 29.27 -33.92
C ALA A 789 63.26 30.35 -33.10
N VAL A 790 63.31 30.20 -31.76
CA VAL A 790 64.07 31.10 -30.85
C VAL A 790 65.56 31.16 -31.22
N ARG A 791 66.15 30.03 -31.63
CA ARG A 791 67.55 29.93 -32.07
C ARG A 791 67.79 30.68 -33.39
N VAL A 792 66.88 30.55 -34.36
CA VAL A 792 66.94 31.26 -35.64
C VAL A 792 66.76 32.76 -35.42
N ARG A 793 65.82 33.18 -34.56
CA ARG A 793 65.60 34.60 -34.19
C ARG A 793 66.91 35.23 -33.71
N LYS A 794 67.57 34.59 -32.75
CA LYS A 794 68.86 35.06 -32.20
C LYS A 794 69.95 35.18 -33.26
N ASN A 795 70.00 34.27 -34.24
CA ASN A 795 70.95 34.36 -35.35
C ASN A 795 70.63 35.53 -36.30
N ALA A 796 69.35 35.79 -36.57
CA ALA A 796 68.91 36.93 -37.37
C ALA A 796 69.14 38.28 -36.65
N GLU A 797 68.92 38.35 -35.33
CA GLU A 797 69.29 39.51 -34.49
C GLU A 797 70.78 39.84 -34.59
N VAL A 798 71.64 38.83 -34.49
CA VAL A 798 73.10 38.97 -34.64
C VAL A 798 73.47 39.38 -36.08
N GLY A 799 72.84 38.78 -37.09
CA GLY A 799 73.03 39.15 -38.50
C GLY A 799 72.69 40.61 -38.77
N ASN A 800 71.54 41.08 -38.28
CA ASN A 800 71.10 42.46 -38.43
C ASN A 800 72.08 43.43 -37.75
N SER A 801 72.54 43.12 -36.53
CA SER A 801 73.56 43.92 -35.83
C SER A 801 74.90 43.99 -36.59
N GLN A 802 75.31 42.94 -37.29
CA GLN A 802 76.49 42.98 -38.17
C GLN A 802 76.24 43.83 -39.42
N MET A 803 75.02 43.84 -39.97
CA MET A 803 74.67 44.70 -41.09
C MET A 803 74.63 46.18 -40.69
N THR A 804 74.14 46.52 -39.50
CA THR A 804 74.27 47.89 -38.95
C THR A 804 75.74 48.34 -38.90
N LYS A 805 76.67 47.46 -38.48
CA LYS A 805 78.11 47.76 -38.47
C LYS A 805 78.70 47.91 -39.87
N MET A 806 78.22 47.12 -40.85
CA MET A 806 78.62 47.26 -42.25
C MET A 806 78.18 48.60 -42.84
N ILE A 807 76.94 49.04 -42.56
CA ILE A 807 76.41 50.34 -43.00
C ILE A 807 77.27 51.49 -42.43
N ILE A 808 77.64 51.43 -41.15
CA ILE A 808 78.56 52.39 -40.52
C ILE A 808 79.92 52.39 -41.25
N ALA A 809 80.53 51.21 -41.46
CA ALA A 809 81.83 51.10 -42.13
C ALA A 809 81.79 51.59 -43.59
N MET A 810 80.69 51.40 -44.31
CA MET A 810 80.52 51.97 -45.66
C MET A 810 80.37 53.50 -45.62
N GLY A 811 79.72 54.05 -44.60
CA GLY A 811 79.71 55.49 -44.32
C GLY A 811 81.12 56.06 -44.08
N ASP A 812 81.92 55.40 -43.24
CA ASP A 812 83.31 55.79 -42.97
C ASP A 812 84.18 55.74 -44.24
N ILE A 813 83.96 54.76 -45.13
CA ILE A 813 84.65 54.63 -46.42
C ILE A 813 84.20 55.73 -47.41
N ASP A 814 82.93 56.09 -47.44
CA ASP A 814 82.40 57.18 -48.27
C ASP A 814 82.97 58.55 -47.81
N GLU A 815 82.99 58.83 -46.50
CA GLU A 815 83.61 60.04 -45.95
C GLU A 815 85.13 60.09 -46.22
N SER A 816 85.82 58.96 -46.06
CA SER A 816 87.24 58.83 -46.41
C SER A 816 87.48 59.08 -47.89
N SER A 817 86.63 58.55 -48.77
CA SER A 817 86.73 58.72 -50.22
C SER A 817 86.46 60.16 -50.66
N LYS A 818 85.47 60.84 -50.06
CA LYS A 818 85.21 62.28 -50.23
C LYS A 818 86.39 63.12 -49.75
N SER A 819 87.02 62.74 -48.64
CA SER A 819 88.22 63.40 -48.12
C SER A 819 89.43 63.25 -49.05
N ILE A 820 89.65 62.05 -49.61
CA ILE A 820 90.67 61.83 -50.64
C ILE A 820 90.36 62.66 -51.90
N SER A 821 89.11 62.68 -52.38
CA SER A 821 88.70 63.50 -53.53
C SER A 821 89.06 64.98 -53.34
N LYS A 822 88.83 65.52 -52.13
CA LYS A 822 89.22 66.88 -51.75
C LYS A 822 90.74 67.10 -51.75
N ILE A 823 91.53 66.13 -51.29
CA ILE A 823 93.00 66.19 -51.34
C ILE A 823 93.51 66.14 -52.78
N ILE A 824 92.98 65.26 -53.61
CA ILE A 824 93.34 65.15 -55.04
C ILE A 824 93.04 66.45 -55.78
N LYS A 825 91.91 67.11 -55.47
CA LYS A 825 91.61 68.44 -56.02
C LYS A 825 92.66 69.50 -55.63
N VAL A 826 93.13 69.50 -54.38
CA VAL A 826 94.24 70.39 -53.95
C VAL A 826 95.54 70.05 -54.67
N ILE A 827 95.80 68.77 -54.99
CA ILE A 827 96.98 68.36 -55.77
C ILE A 827 96.88 68.84 -57.23
N ASP A 828 95.69 68.80 -57.84
CA ASP A 828 95.43 69.37 -59.17
C ASP A 828 95.63 70.90 -59.17
N ASP A 829 95.11 71.60 -58.15
CA ASP A 829 95.36 73.04 -57.95
C ASP A 829 96.85 73.37 -57.80
N ILE A 830 97.63 72.56 -57.05
CA ILE A 830 99.09 72.70 -56.90
C ILE A 830 99.81 72.41 -58.21
N ALA A 831 99.40 71.39 -58.97
CA ALA A 831 99.96 71.07 -60.28
C ALA A 831 99.72 72.22 -61.27
N PHE A 832 98.51 72.79 -61.29
CA PHE A 832 98.18 73.98 -62.06
C PHE A 832 99.04 75.19 -61.67
N GLN A 833 99.18 75.49 -60.37
CA GLN A 833 100.04 76.58 -59.90
C GLN A 833 101.52 76.35 -60.27
N THR A 834 102.00 75.11 -60.17
CA THR A 834 103.37 74.73 -60.51
C THR A 834 103.63 74.87 -62.01
N ASN A 835 102.67 74.51 -62.86
CA ASN A 835 102.71 74.69 -64.31
C ASN A 835 102.84 76.19 -64.68
N ILE A 836 102.11 77.08 -63.99
CA ILE A 836 102.21 78.53 -64.17
C ILE A 836 103.54 79.10 -63.65
N LEU A 837 104.02 78.64 -62.48
CA LEU A 837 105.34 79.03 -61.95
C LEU A 837 106.48 78.60 -62.87
N ALA A 838 106.41 77.38 -63.41
CA ALA A 838 107.37 76.84 -64.35
C ALA A 838 107.36 77.60 -65.68
N LEU A 839 106.18 77.96 -66.19
CA LEU A 839 106.04 78.83 -67.37
C LEU A 839 106.70 80.20 -67.14
N ASN A 840 106.43 80.85 -66.00
CA ASN A 840 107.05 82.12 -65.63
C ASN A 840 108.58 82.00 -65.51
N ALA A 841 109.09 80.92 -64.91
CA ALA A 841 110.51 80.65 -64.81
C ALA A 841 111.17 80.38 -66.17
N ALA A 842 110.49 79.67 -67.08
CA ALA A 842 110.97 79.42 -68.44
C ALA A 842 111.06 80.73 -69.25
N VAL A 843 110.08 81.63 -69.10
CA VAL A 843 110.08 82.97 -69.71
C VAL A 843 111.26 83.80 -69.20
N GLU A 844 111.47 83.87 -67.88
CA GLU A 844 112.56 84.67 -67.31
C GLU A 844 113.95 84.06 -67.58
N ALA A 845 114.05 82.72 -67.67
CA ALA A 845 115.26 82.03 -68.09
C ALA A 845 115.60 82.29 -69.58
N ALA A 846 114.59 82.34 -70.46
CA ALA A 846 114.78 82.77 -71.85
C ALA A 846 115.25 84.24 -71.93
N ARG A 847 114.75 85.10 -71.03
CA ARG A 847 115.15 86.51 -70.89
C ARG A 847 116.62 86.70 -70.46
N ALA A 848 117.17 85.76 -69.68
CA ALA A 848 118.57 85.75 -69.25
C ALA A 848 119.57 85.21 -70.31
N GLY A 849 119.11 84.83 -71.51
CA GLY A 849 119.95 84.50 -72.66
C GLY A 849 120.89 83.31 -72.42
N GLN A 850 122.18 83.45 -72.79
CA GLN A 850 123.16 82.36 -72.69
C GLN A 850 123.35 81.84 -71.26
N HIS A 851 123.21 82.71 -70.24
CA HIS A 851 123.34 82.31 -68.83
C HIS A 851 122.08 81.61 -68.28
N GLY A 852 120.92 81.81 -68.90
CA GLY A 852 119.65 81.21 -68.49
C GLY A 852 119.36 79.81 -69.04
N LYS A 853 120.14 79.31 -70.01
CA LYS A 853 119.87 78.04 -70.72
C LYS A 853 119.67 76.83 -69.79
N GLY A 854 120.45 76.70 -68.72
CA GLY A 854 120.27 75.63 -67.74
C GLY A 854 118.95 75.75 -66.98
N PHE A 855 118.57 76.96 -66.56
CA PHE A 855 117.30 77.23 -65.89
C PHE A 855 116.09 77.02 -66.81
N ALA A 856 116.20 77.33 -68.10
CA ALA A 856 115.11 77.14 -69.06
C ALA A 856 114.77 75.65 -69.26
N VAL A 857 115.79 74.78 -69.31
CA VAL A 857 115.61 73.32 -69.37
C VAL A 857 114.95 72.80 -68.09
N VAL A 858 115.43 73.22 -66.91
CA VAL A 858 114.81 72.85 -65.63
C VAL A 858 113.36 73.32 -65.54
N ALA A 859 113.06 74.54 -66.01
CA ALA A 859 111.70 75.08 -65.99
C ALA A 859 110.75 74.30 -66.92
N GLU A 860 111.16 73.91 -68.13
CA GLU A 860 110.32 73.10 -69.03
C GLU A 860 110.13 71.66 -68.51
N GLU A 861 111.14 71.09 -67.84
CA GLU A 861 111.00 69.79 -67.17
C GLU A 861 110.02 69.86 -66.00
N VAL A 862 110.07 70.91 -65.18
CA VAL A 862 109.09 71.15 -64.10
C VAL A 862 107.69 71.41 -64.67
N ARG A 863 107.57 72.10 -65.82
CA ARG A 863 106.29 72.32 -66.51
C ARG A 863 105.69 71.00 -67.01
N THR A 864 106.52 70.15 -67.58
CA THR A 864 106.15 68.80 -68.04
C THR A 864 105.75 67.90 -66.88
N LEU A 865 106.48 67.96 -65.76
CA LEU A 865 106.14 67.25 -64.52
C LEU A 865 104.80 67.72 -63.96
N ALA A 866 104.55 69.03 -63.92
CA ALA A 866 103.30 69.61 -63.44
C ALA A 866 102.10 69.20 -64.31
N ALA A 867 102.23 69.20 -65.64
CA ALA A 867 101.20 68.70 -66.53
C ALA A 867 100.90 67.20 -66.32
N ARG A 868 101.93 66.39 -66.07
CA ARG A 868 101.77 64.97 -65.70
C ARG A 868 101.10 64.77 -64.34
N SER A 869 101.39 65.64 -63.35
CA SER A 869 100.73 65.62 -62.05
C SER A 869 99.25 65.99 -62.13
N ALA A 870 98.87 66.97 -62.96
CA ALA A 870 97.47 67.34 -63.18
C ALA A 870 96.67 66.20 -63.85
N GLU A 871 97.21 65.58 -64.91
CA GLU A 871 96.52 64.45 -65.55
C GLU A 871 96.39 63.23 -64.60
N ALA A 872 97.42 62.94 -63.80
CA ALA A 872 97.36 61.88 -62.78
C ALA A 872 96.36 62.21 -61.65
N ALA A 873 96.25 63.47 -61.24
CA ALA A 873 95.25 63.92 -60.26
C ALA A 873 93.83 63.75 -60.83
N LYS A 874 93.59 64.17 -62.07
CA LYS A 874 92.32 63.99 -62.79
C LYS A 874 91.92 62.53 -62.99
N GLU A 875 92.86 61.65 -63.37
CA GLU A 875 92.63 60.21 -63.43
C GLU A 875 92.23 59.64 -62.05
N THR A 876 92.95 60.06 -61.00
CA THR A 876 92.64 59.66 -59.62
C THR A 876 91.28 60.20 -59.16
N THR A 877 90.88 61.41 -59.55
CA THR A 877 89.54 61.95 -59.29
C THR A 877 88.45 61.08 -59.91
N GLY A 878 88.65 60.60 -61.14
CA GLY A 878 87.73 59.66 -61.80
C GLY A 878 87.62 58.33 -61.05
N LEU A 879 88.75 57.75 -60.64
CA LEU A 879 88.78 56.52 -59.85
C LEU A 879 88.08 56.68 -58.48
N ILE A 880 88.33 57.78 -57.77
CA ILE A 880 87.69 58.06 -56.47
C ILE A 880 86.19 58.35 -56.63
N GLY A 881 85.77 59.03 -57.71
CA GLY A 881 84.35 59.21 -58.04
C GLY A 881 83.63 57.87 -58.23
N GLY A 882 84.23 56.96 -59.00
CA GLY A 882 83.71 55.60 -59.19
C GLY A 882 83.74 54.75 -57.91
N SER A 883 84.68 55.00 -56.99
CA SER A 883 84.66 54.37 -55.65
C SER A 883 83.51 54.87 -54.78
N ILE A 884 83.24 56.18 -54.76
CA ILE A 884 82.10 56.78 -54.04
C ILE A 884 80.78 56.19 -54.56
N GLU A 885 80.61 56.09 -55.87
CA GLU A 885 79.42 55.48 -56.48
C GLU A 885 79.25 54.00 -56.06
N LYS A 886 80.32 53.20 -56.13
CA LYS A 886 80.28 51.78 -55.71
C LYS A 886 80.02 51.60 -54.22
N VAL A 887 80.55 52.48 -53.37
CA VAL A 887 80.27 52.48 -51.93
C VAL A 887 78.81 52.83 -51.68
N GLY A 888 78.24 53.82 -52.37
CA GLY A 888 76.82 54.14 -52.30
C GLY A 888 75.91 52.96 -52.68
N VAL A 889 76.25 52.21 -53.74
CA VAL A 889 75.56 50.96 -54.10
C VAL A 889 75.74 49.89 -53.01
N GLY A 890 76.93 49.74 -52.45
CA GLY A 890 77.21 48.81 -51.34
C GLY A 890 76.42 49.13 -50.07
N THR A 891 76.32 50.39 -49.69
CA THR A 891 75.48 50.86 -48.57
C THR A 891 74.02 50.52 -48.81
N LYS A 892 73.48 50.76 -50.01
CA LYS A 892 72.09 50.44 -50.34
C LYS A 892 71.80 48.94 -50.23
N ILE A 893 72.69 48.08 -50.73
CA ILE A 893 72.54 46.62 -50.62
C ILE A 893 72.60 46.17 -49.15
N ALA A 894 73.49 46.76 -48.35
CA ALA A 894 73.59 46.45 -46.91
C ALA A 894 72.33 46.86 -46.13
N ASP A 895 71.72 48.00 -46.49
CA ASP A 895 70.48 48.52 -45.91
C ASP A 895 69.26 47.66 -46.29
N GLU A 896 69.11 47.31 -47.58
CA GLU A 896 68.09 46.36 -48.07
C GLU A 896 68.22 44.98 -47.40
N THR A 897 69.44 44.52 -47.14
CA THR A 897 69.70 43.26 -46.42
C THR A 897 69.36 43.38 -44.93
N ALA A 898 69.61 44.52 -44.30
CA ALA A 898 69.26 44.76 -42.90
C ALA A 898 67.73 44.78 -42.68
N GLU A 899 66.97 45.43 -43.57
CA GLU A 899 65.51 45.42 -43.49
C GLU A 899 64.94 44.02 -43.79
N SER A 900 65.51 43.28 -44.75
CA SER A 900 65.14 41.87 -45.00
C SER A 900 65.33 40.98 -43.75
N LEU A 901 66.42 41.18 -42.99
CA LEU A 901 66.66 40.45 -41.74
C LEU A 901 65.67 40.83 -40.63
N LYS A 902 65.16 42.05 -40.65
CA LYS A 902 64.15 42.56 -39.71
C LYS A 902 62.74 42.06 -40.05
N GLU A 903 62.41 41.91 -41.33
CA GLU A 903 61.20 41.19 -41.77
C GLU A 903 61.25 39.72 -41.32
N ILE A 904 62.38 39.03 -41.53
CA ILE A 904 62.61 37.67 -41.04
C ILE A 904 62.41 37.56 -39.51
N LEU A 905 62.85 38.55 -38.72
CA LEU A 905 62.60 38.57 -37.27
C LEU A 905 61.11 38.62 -36.93
N ASN A 906 60.35 39.47 -37.62
CA ASN A 906 58.90 39.58 -37.45
C ASN A 906 58.16 38.30 -37.87
N GLU A 907 58.63 37.60 -38.91
CA GLU A 907 58.06 36.31 -39.32
C GLU A 907 58.38 35.19 -38.33
N ILE A 908 59.61 35.14 -37.80
CA ILE A 908 59.97 34.15 -36.77
C ILE A 908 59.14 34.33 -35.50
N GLU A 909 58.82 35.57 -35.11
CA GLU A 909 57.92 35.83 -33.98
C GLU A 909 56.50 35.26 -34.21
N LYS A 910 55.96 35.40 -35.42
CA LYS A 910 54.69 34.75 -35.81
C LYS A 910 54.78 33.23 -35.77
N VAL A 911 55.89 32.64 -36.24
CA VAL A 911 56.13 31.19 -36.17
C VAL A 911 56.20 30.72 -34.71
N THR A 912 56.93 31.42 -33.84
CA THR A 912 56.99 31.14 -32.39
C THR A 912 55.59 31.17 -31.76
N SER A 913 54.76 32.16 -32.12
CA SER A 913 53.37 32.25 -31.65
C SER A 913 52.50 31.07 -32.13
N LEU A 914 52.53 30.76 -33.43
CA LEU A 914 51.76 29.65 -34.02
C LEU A 914 52.15 28.30 -33.41
N VAL A 915 53.45 28.03 -33.28
CA VAL A 915 53.97 26.80 -32.69
C VAL A 915 53.62 26.70 -31.20
N GLY A 916 53.69 27.82 -30.46
CA GLY A 916 53.22 27.88 -29.08
C GLY A 916 51.71 27.62 -28.92
N ASN A 917 50.89 27.99 -29.90
CA ASN A 917 49.47 27.66 -29.93
C ASN A 917 49.23 26.18 -30.26
N ILE A 918 49.99 25.59 -31.20
CA ILE A 918 49.94 24.15 -31.48
C ILE A 918 50.31 23.33 -30.24
N ALA A 919 51.38 23.69 -29.53
CA ALA A 919 51.81 23.00 -28.31
C ALA A 919 50.72 23.04 -27.22
N ARG A 920 50.03 24.18 -27.07
CA ARG A 920 48.93 24.35 -26.11
C ARG A 920 47.71 23.52 -26.50
N ALA A 921 47.21 23.67 -27.72
CA ALA A 921 46.08 22.91 -28.24
C ALA A 921 46.31 21.39 -28.20
N SER A 922 47.53 20.93 -28.48
CA SER A 922 47.89 19.50 -28.36
C SER A 922 47.85 19.03 -26.90
N ASN A 923 48.24 19.87 -25.95
CA ASN A 923 48.16 19.54 -24.52
C ASN A 923 46.72 19.54 -24.01
N ASP A 924 45.87 20.44 -24.53
CA ASP A 924 44.45 20.50 -24.22
C ASP A 924 43.72 19.27 -24.80
N GLN A 925 44.00 18.90 -26.05
CA GLN A 925 43.53 17.65 -26.67
C GLN A 925 43.94 16.41 -25.86
N ALA A 926 45.16 16.35 -25.33
CA ALA A 926 45.58 15.23 -24.47
C ALA A 926 44.75 15.12 -23.17
N SER A 927 44.23 16.25 -22.66
CA SER A 927 43.33 16.30 -21.51
C SER A 927 41.91 15.86 -21.89
N GLU A 928 41.39 16.28 -23.05
CA GLU A 928 40.09 15.84 -23.59
C GLU A 928 40.09 14.33 -23.89
N ILE A 929 41.16 13.82 -24.49
CA ILE A 929 41.34 12.39 -24.77
C ILE A 929 41.30 11.57 -23.49
N ALA A 930 41.89 12.05 -22.39
CA ALA A 930 41.81 11.36 -21.10
C ALA A 930 40.36 11.28 -20.56
N GLN A 931 39.52 12.29 -20.81
CA GLN A 931 38.09 12.23 -20.49
C GLN A 931 37.33 11.24 -21.40
N ILE A 932 37.67 11.19 -22.70
CA ILE A 932 37.11 10.21 -23.64
C ILE A 932 37.44 8.78 -23.19
N THR A 933 38.68 8.50 -22.79
CA THR A 933 39.09 7.20 -22.24
C THR A 933 38.26 6.82 -21.01
N GLN A 934 38.04 7.76 -20.08
CA GLN A 934 37.18 7.53 -18.91
C GLN A 934 35.72 7.26 -19.31
N GLY A 935 35.19 7.94 -20.33
CA GLY A 935 33.88 7.67 -20.90
C GLY A 935 33.77 6.27 -21.51
N ILE A 936 34.79 5.82 -22.24
CA ILE A 936 34.85 4.46 -22.79
C ILE A 936 34.87 3.40 -21.68
N GLU A 937 35.59 3.65 -20.59
CA GLU A 937 35.61 2.74 -19.42
C GLU A 937 34.22 2.64 -18.75
N GLN A 938 33.47 3.73 -18.66
CA GLN A 938 32.07 3.71 -18.20
C GLN A 938 31.16 2.90 -19.14
N VAL A 939 31.29 3.06 -20.46
CA VAL A 939 30.50 2.25 -21.42
C VAL A 939 30.89 0.77 -21.34
N SER A 940 32.17 0.45 -21.13
CA SER A 940 32.64 -0.92 -20.88
C SER A 940 31.98 -1.55 -19.65
N GLN A 941 31.78 -0.78 -18.57
CA GLN A 941 31.04 -1.24 -17.39
C GLN A 941 29.56 -1.51 -17.69
N VAL A 942 28.92 -0.70 -18.54
CA VAL A 942 27.54 -0.94 -19.01
C VAL A 942 27.48 -2.22 -19.85
N VAL A 943 28.45 -2.46 -20.74
CA VAL A 943 28.55 -3.70 -21.53
C VAL A 943 28.69 -4.94 -20.64
N GLN A 944 29.50 -4.89 -19.58
CA GLN A 944 29.56 -5.98 -18.59
C GLN A 944 28.23 -6.19 -17.86
N THR A 945 27.55 -5.10 -17.51
CA THR A 945 26.24 -5.15 -16.83
C THR A 945 25.16 -5.76 -17.73
N ASN A 946 25.17 -5.44 -19.02
CA ASN A 946 24.30 -6.07 -20.01
C ASN A 946 24.56 -7.57 -20.11
N SER A 947 25.82 -8.01 -20.10
CA SER A 947 26.17 -9.44 -20.12
C SER A 947 25.59 -10.19 -18.91
N ALA A 948 25.69 -9.63 -17.71
CA ALA A 948 25.08 -10.22 -16.51
C ALA A 948 23.54 -10.23 -16.57
N THR A 949 22.95 -9.14 -17.08
CA THR A 949 21.49 -9.02 -17.26
C THR A 949 20.95 -10.06 -18.25
N VAL A 950 21.73 -10.41 -19.28
CA VAL A 950 21.40 -11.47 -20.24
C VAL A 950 21.40 -12.85 -19.58
N GLU A 951 22.41 -13.18 -18.77
CA GLU A 951 22.45 -14.46 -18.03
C GLU A 951 21.26 -14.59 -17.08
N GLU A 952 20.93 -13.52 -16.33
CA GLU A 952 19.78 -13.48 -15.43
C GLU A 952 18.44 -13.60 -16.20
N SER A 953 18.32 -12.93 -17.34
CA SER A 953 17.13 -13.01 -18.22
C SER A 953 16.95 -14.41 -18.83
N ALA A 954 18.04 -15.10 -19.18
CA ALA A 954 18.00 -16.47 -19.68
C ALA A 954 17.53 -17.44 -18.58
N ALA A 955 18.11 -17.35 -17.37
CA ALA A 955 17.69 -18.17 -16.23
C ALA A 955 16.21 -17.95 -15.84
N ALA A 956 15.76 -16.69 -15.80
CA ALA A 956 14.36 -16.37 -15.55
C ALA A 956 13.42 -16.89 -16.65
N SER A 957 13.86 -16.91 -17.91
CA SER A 957 13.09 -17.46 -19.03
C SER A 957 12.97 -18.99 -18.95
N GLU A 958 14.03 -19.70 -18.58
CA GLU A 958 13.98 -21.14 -18.33
C GLU A 958 13.06 -21.48 -17.16
N GLU A 959 13.13 -20.72 -16.05
CA GLU A 959 12.23 -20.91 -14.91
C GLU A 959 10.77 -20.67 -15.29
N LEU A 960 10.45 -19.55 -15.94
CA LEU A 960 9.08 -19.23 -16.39
C LEU A 960 8.53 -20.30 -17.35
N SER A 961 9.35 -20.81 -18.28
CA SER A 961 8.95 -21.91 -19.17
C SER A 961 8.68 -23.19 -18.39
N GLY A 962 9.46 -23.50 -17.35
CA GLY A 962 9.25 -24.65 -16.47
C GLY A 962 7.98 -24.53 -15.63
N GLN A 963 7.69 -23.35 -15.08
CA GLN A 963 6.46 -23.08 -14.33
C GLN A 963 5.21 -23.17 -15.22
N ALA A 964 5.29 -22.62 -16.44
CA ALA A 964 4.21 -22.73 -17.43
C ALA A 964 3.89 -24.18 -17.80
N GLU A 965 4.92 -25.00 -18.07
CA GLU A 965 4.71 -26.41 -18.40
C GLU A 965 4.15 -27.19 -17.19
N MET A 966 4.58 -26.87 -15.96
CA MET A 966 4.00 -27.47 -14.75
C MET A 966 2.52 -27.10 -14.57
N LEU A 967 2.13 -25.85 -14.83
CA LEU A 967 0.73 -25.41 -14.81
C LEU A 967 -0.11 -26.17 -15.84
N LYS A 968 0.38 -26.30 -17.09
CA LYS A 968 -0.28 -27.07 -18.16
C LYS A 968 -0.41 -28.55 -17.78
N GLN A 969 0.62 -29.13 -17.15
CA GLN A 969 0.55 -30.52 -16.67
C GLN A 969 -0.48 -30.70 -15.55
N MET A 970 -0.59 -29.75 -14.61
CA MET A 970 -1.59 -29.79 -13.53
C MET A 970 -3.02 -29.60 -14.06
N VAL A 971 -3.23 -28.68 -15.02
CA VAL A 971 -4.54 -28.48 -15.66
C VAL A 971 -4.91 -29.67 -16.56
N GLY A 972 -3.95 -30.26 -17.27
CA GLY A 972 -4.16 -31.40 -18.16
C GLY A 972 -4.64 -32.70 -17.49
N VAL A 973 -4.69 -32.75 -16.16
CA VAL A 973 -5.37 -33.82 -15.40
C VAL A 973 -6.90 -33.69 -15.50
N PHE A 974 -7.41 -32.47 -15.68
CA PHE A 974 -8.84 -32.18 -15.75
C PHE A 974 -9.40 -32.33 -17.16
N LYS A 975 -10.53 -33.02 -17.29
CA LYS A 975 -11.31 -33.08 -18.53
C LYS A 975 -12.35 -31.97 -18.51
N LEU A 976 -12.12 -30.94 -19.33
CA LEU A 976 -12.92 -29.71 -19.39
C LEU A 976 -14.12 -29.86 -20.34
N GLN A 977 -15.18 -29.10 -20.06
CA GLN A 977 -16.33 -28.90 -20.96
C GLN A 977 -15.85 -28.27 -22.29
N GLN A 978 -16.35 -28.79 -23.41
CA GLN A 978 -16.05 -28.31 -24.78
C GLN A 978 -17.19 -27.45 -25.37
#